data_AF-A0A8S3QRK7-F1
#
_entry.id   AF-A0A8S3QRK7-F1
#
_cell.length_a   1.000
_cell.length_b   1.000
_cell.length_c   1.000
_cell.angle_alpha   90.00
_cell.angle_beta   90.00
_cell.angle_gamma   90.00
#
_symmetry.space_group_name_H-M   'P 1'
#
loop_
_entity.id
_entity.type
_entity.pdbx_description
1 polymer ?
#
loop_
_entity_poly.entity_id
_entity_poly.type
_entity_poly.pdbx_seq_one_letter_code
_entity_poly.pdbx_strand_id
1 'polypeptide(L)'
;MSKAIRRMPQVSPADESDDGESGDDTVDPDEPVIAGEGIGENAKVAPPQDMGSVPGYPNVKFDASLLPPPPSIVPKASDYKQPEFTKVPVITEETARTALLDYVEDQFCWGKGTAKKLQFTNLQSSTSYHYILETYTETRSTKYENVAFKGQPIDGPQYGIPPGPWDIITNPCDIFSDEIRKMEVPHTASVKPCHRCKATGYLICSSCSGRGRKRCGGCNGRGRKRRRVKRKNGWRTVTRTCGGCHGTGKRRCHRCSGTGRVVCGTCEGTTQLKWFIQLTITWKNNLGHHIVEKTDLPDELIKDVAGTLGFQDTQPRVLPIAMFPEPEINQASHRLVNEHSRFPNCRILMQRHVIRMVPVTQCDYQHKETTLNYFVYGLDCKVHAPTYPDQCCWGCTILPNAGGPDSVDKNDPVILEGIGENDKVGLPTDLQVIPGYSIEGGSLPPPMPPLATSVPDKASYKQPEMQEVPVISHERAKKALLDHIETQCCWGKGTANKITTFENLESSTTYHYTLETFTETRSTQWQMEPFRGQFIDGPENGIPVHPWGIPLTSVEQFRDFETRSVEVPHTASVRPCHRCQAGGFLICAGCEGRGRLHCGMCKGKGRRQQRVKDSQGVWRSGVHRCDICDGSGKKPCSRCNGTARVTCPSCQGQTRLKWYIQLLVTWKTYKGDHAVGKSNVPKVLVTRVPGTIAFEDVQPMLYPITKSPDPEIMTASARLLAEHKFPHSLILMQRHKIKVVPVTKCEYRHNNKLMSYYVYGLDCRVHAPDYPDQCCYGCEIM
;
A
#
# COMPACT_ATOMS: atom_id res chain seq x y z
N MET A 1 -57.86 27.99 10.71
CA MET A 1 -58.63 26.73 10.70
C MET A 1 -57.92 25.73 11.60
N SER A 2 -58.69 25.09 12.47
CA SER A 2 -58.24 24.51 13.74
C SER A 2 -57.82 23.04 13.67
N LYS A 3 -57.07 22.65 14.73
CA LYS A 3 -56.84 21.31 15.34
C LYS A 3 -55.79 20.43 14.65
N ALA A 4 -54.68 20.04 15.29
CA ALA A 4 -54.40 19.46 16.63
C ALA A 4 -54.70 17.95 16.75
N ILE A 5 -53.59 17.20 16.92
CA ILE A 5 -53.32 16.04 17.81
C ILE A 5 -54.49 15.09 18.12
N ARG A 6 -54.26 13.77 17.96
CA ARG A 6 -54.82 12.78 18.91
C ARG A 6 -54.03 11.48 19.02
N ARG A 7 -53.84 11.10 20.30
CA ARG A 7 -53.41 9.81 20.85
C ARG A 7 -54.52 8.74 20.74
N MET A 8 -54.09 7.50 20.99
CA MET A 8 -54.78 6.18 21.15
C MET A 8 -56.18 6.16 21.78
N PRO A 9 -56.93 5.05 21.57
CA PRO A 9 -57.22 4.08 22.67
C PRO A 9 -57.15 2.59 22.22
N GLN A 10 -56.59 1.65 22.99
CA GLN A 10 -57.23 0.86 24.08
C GLN A 10 -58.47 0.06 23.66
N VAL A 11 -58.38 -1.29 23.59
CA VAL A 11 -59.37 -2.27 24.10
C VAL A 11 -58.71 -3.67 24.28
N SER A 12 -58.74 -4.19 25.50
CA SER A 12 -58.92 -5.61 25.86
C SER A 12 -60.30 -5.73 26.56
N PRO A 13 -60.87 -6.90 26.95
CA PRO A 13 -60.35 -8.29 26.98
C PRO A 13 -61.35 -9.40 26.54
N ALA A 14 -60.88 -10.65 26.44
CA ALA A 14 -61.43 -11.89 27.07
C ALA A 14 -61.01 -13.17 26.32
N ASP A 15 -60.16 -13.99 26.97
CA ASP A 15 -60.22 -15.45 27.24
C ASP A 15 -60.94 -16.38 26.22
N GLU A 16 -60.49 -17.59 25.86
CA GLU A 16 -59.63 -18.60 26.51
C GLU A 16 -59.32 -19.77 25.53
N SER A 17 -58.31 -20.58 25.86
CA SER A 17 -57.93 -21.94 25.35
C SER A 17 -57.08 -22.05 24.06
N ASP A 18 -56.07 -22.91 23.92
CA ASP A 18 -55.18 -23.64 24.85
C ASP A 18 -54.00 -24.19 24.00
N ASP A 19 -52.83 -24.27 24.62
CA ASP A 19 -51.63 -25.09 24.34
C ASP A 19 -50.94 -25.14 22.96
N GLY A 20 -49.77 -24.48 22.91
CA GLY A 20 -48.65 -24.76 22.01
C GLY A 20 -47.34 -24.87 22.80
N GLU A 21 -47.02 -26.09 23.26
CA GLU A 21 -45.83 -26.43 24.06
C GLU A 21 -44.50 -26.01 23.40
N SER A 22 -43.73 -25.24 24.18
CA SER A 22 -42.29 -25.05 24.07
C SER A 22 -41.55 -26.36 24.33
N GLY A 23 -40.67 -26.75 23.40
CA GLY A 23 -39.80 -27.91 23.56
C GLY A 23 -38.75 -27.66 24.64
N ASP A 24 -39.06 -28.10 25.85
CA ASP A 24 -38.20 -28.17 27.03
C ASP A 24 -37.00 -29.12 26.80
N ASP A 25 -35.79 -28.56 26.86
CA ASP A 25 -34.53 -29.29 26.95
C ASP A 25 -34.41 -29.88 28.37
N THR A 26 -35.20 -30.92 28.65
CA THR A 26 -35.09 -31.71 29.87
C THR A 26 -33.68 -32.30 30.00
N VAL A 27 -32.93 -31.75 30.96
CA VAL A 27 -31.70 -32.31 31.49
C VAL A 27 -32.08 -33.51 32.34
N ASP A 28 -31.50 -34.66 32.04
CA ASP A 28 -31.59 -35.88 32.86
C ASP A 28 -31.00 -35.59 34.26
N PRO A 29 -31.76 -35.67 35.37
CA PRO A 29 -31.30 -35.22 36.69
C PRO A 29 -30.24 -36.13 37.34
N ASP A 30 -30.02 -37.34 36.81
CA ASP A 30 -29.28 -38.41 37.52
C ASP A 30 -27.88 -38.73 36.94
N GLU A 31 -27.33 -37.93 36.03
CA GLU A 31 -25.94 -38.12 35.54
C GLU A 31 -25.00 -37.07 36.15
N PRO A 32 -23.92 -37.47 36.87
CA PRO A 32 -23.08 -36.52 37.59
C PRO A 32 -22.45 -35.52 36.61
N VAL A 33 -22.79 -34.25 36.80
CA VAL A 33 -22.03 -33.14 36.24
C VAL A 33 -20.62 -33.29 36.80
N ILE A 34 -19.64 -33.61 35.97
CA ILE A 34 -18.24 -33.38 36.34
C ILE A 34 -18.11 -31.87 36.43
N ALA A 35 -18.38 -31.33 37.62
CA ALA A 35 -18.18 -29.95 37.99
C ALA A 35 -16.66 -29.70 37.99
N GLY A 36 -16.09 -29.54 36.80
CA GLY A 36 -14.82 -28.88 36.66
C GLY A 36 -15.06 -27.39 36.89
N GLU A 37 -14.30 -26.79 37.79
CA GLU A 37 -14.24 -25.35 38.10
C GLU A 37 -13.76 -24.53 36.87
N GLY A 38 -14.50 -24.57 35.77
CA GLY A 38 -14.16 -23.94 34.51
C GLY A 38 -15.16 -22.86 34.11
N ILE A 39 -14.68 -21.82 33.43
CA ILE A 39 -15.53 -20.75 32.93
C ILE A 39 -16.21 -21.20 31.63
N GLY A 40 -17.52 -21.02 31.52
CA GLY A 40 -18.29 -21.26 30.31
C GLY A 40 -17.86 -20.36 29.14
N GLU A 41 -17.84 -20.90 27.93
CA GLU A 41 -17.47 -20.15 26.71
C GLU A 41 -18.25 -18.84 26.49
N ASN A 42 -19.51 -18.80 26.93
CA ASN A 42 -20.40 -17.63 26.81
C ASN A 42 -20.39 -16.71 28.05
N ALA A 43 -19.59 -17.02 29.08
CA ALA A 43 -19.52 -16.19 30.27
C ALA A 43 -18.85 -14.85 29.93
N LYS A 44 -19.51 -13.75 30.30
CA LYS A 44 -18.91 -12.40 30.25
C LYS A 44 -17.99 -12.25 31.45
N VAL A 45 -16.69 -12.15 31.20
CA VAL A 45 -15.68 -11.93 32.24
C VAL A 45 -15.07 -10.55 32.00
N ALA A 46 -15.17 -9.68 33.00
CA ALA A 46 -14.58 -8.35 32.93
C ALA A 46 -13.04 -8.42 32.94
N PRO A 47 -12.34 -7.45 32.32
CA PRO A 47 -10.91 -7.26 32.51
C PRO A 47 -10.53 -7.08 33.99
N PRO A 48 -9.25 -7.28 34.36
CA PRO A 48 -8.78 -7.02 35.72
C PRO A 48 -9.13 -5.59 36.17
N GLN A 49 -9.71 -5.42 37.35
CA GLN A 49 -10.12 -4.08 37.82
C GLN A 49 -8.94 -3.21 38.28
N ASP A 50 -7.83 -3.83 38.68
CA ASP A 50 -6.63 -3.13 39.11
C ASP A 50 -5.47 -3.41 38.16
N MET A 51 -5.09 -2.38 37.40
CA MET A 51 -3.93 -2.44 36.52
C MET A 51 -2.63 -1.96 37.17
N GLY A 52 -2.70 -1.39 38.38
CA GLY A 52 -1.62 -0.63 39.01
C GLY A 52 -1.54 0.80 38.48
N SER A 53 -0.89 1.69 39.25
CA SER A 53 -0.58 3.06 38.80
C SER A 53 0.72 3.07 38.01
N VAL A 54 0.70 3.62 36.80
CA VAL A 54 1.89 3.77 35.94
C VAL A 54 2.33 5.25 35.97
N PRO A 55 3.60 5.55 36.32
CA PRO A 55 4.11 6.92 36.32
C PRO A 55 3.89 7.62 34.97
N GLY A 56 3.35 8.84 34.99
CA GLY A 56 2.99 9.59 33.77
C GLY A 56 1.65 9.22 33.13
N TYR A 57 0.98 8.17 33.62
CA TYR A 57 -0.28 7.63 33.08
C TYR A 57 -1.34 7.36 34.16
N PRO A 58 -1.67 8.32 35.04
CA PRO A 58 -2.51 8.09 36.21
C PRO A 58 -3.99 7.76 35.89
N ASN A 59 -4.47 8.08 34.69
CA ASN A 59 -5.89 8.04 34.32
C ASN A 59 -6.20 7.08 33.16
N VAL A 60 -5.32 6.12 32.86
CA VAL A 60 -5.53 5.18 31.74
C VAL A 60 -6.65 4.21 32.08
N LYS A 61 -7.60 4.07 31.15
CA LYS A 61 -8.75 3.18 31.25
C LYS A 61 -8.65 2.07 30.20
N PHE A 62 -9.60 1.13 30.24
CA PHE A 62 -9.76 0.14 29.17
C PHE A 62 -10.35 0.76 27.89
N ASP A 63 -11.07 1.86 28.03
CA ASP A 63 -11.53 2.69 26.92
C ASP A 63 -10.52 3.80 26.60
N ALA A 64 -10.50 4.21 25.32
CA ALA A 64 -9.64 5.28 24.85
C ALA A 64 -9.93 6.59 25.59
N SER A 65 -8.92 7.12 26.27
CA SER A 65 -8.99 8.39 26.99
C SER A 65 -8.16 9.44 26.25
N LEU A 66 -8.81 10.51 25.79
CA LEU A 66 -8.12 11.63 25.12
C LEU A 66 -7.20 12.36 26.10
N LEU A 67 -6.05 12.77 25.60
CA LEU A 67 -5.02 13.44 26.36
C LEU A 67 -4.93 14.91 25.93
N PRO A 68 -5.03 15.87 26.86
CA PRO A 68 -4.89 17.28 26.51
C PRO A 68 -3.45 17.54 26.04
N PRO A 69 -3.26 18.34 24.97
CA PRO A 69 -1.93 18.74 24.53
C PRO A 69 -1.25 19.65 25.55
N PRO A 70 0.09 19.61 25.65
CA PRO A 70 0.83 20.55 26.47
C PRO A 70 0.62 21.98 25.94
N PRO A 71 0.68 23.01 26.80
CA PRO A 71 0.61 24.40 26.37
C PRO A 71 1.75 24.70 25.39
N SER A 72 1.42 24.86 24.11
CA SER A 72 2.40 25.11 23.05
C SER A 72 2.76 26.59 23.00
N ILE A 73 4.05 26.92 22.94
CA ILE A 73 4.53 28.21 22.42
C ILE A 73 4.28 28.15 20.91
N VAL A 74 3.18 28.76 20.46
CA VAL A 74 2.82 28.75 19.04
C VAL A 74 3.76 29.72 18.33
N PRO A 75 4.55 29.27 17.32
CA PRO A 75 5.32 30.19 16.50
C PRO A 75 4.36 31.19 15.86
N LYS A 76 4.64 32.49 16.01
CA LYS A 76 3.89 33.51 15.30
C LYS A 76 4.13 33.33 13.80
N ALA A 77 3.12 33.66 12.99
CA ALA A 77 3.27 33.72 11.53
C ALA A 77 4.53 34.53 11.18
N SER A 78 5.36 33.99 10.31
CA SER A 78 6.73 34.50 10.10
C SER A 78 6.80 35.59 9.05
N ASP A 79 5.88 35.60 8.07
CA ASP A 79 5.73 36.66 7.07
C ASP A 79 4.32 36.64 6.44
N TYR A 80 3.81 37.81 6.02
CA TYR A 80 2.51 37.93 5.34
C TYR A 80 2.69 37.76 3.83
N LYS A 81 2.30 36.61 3.27
CA LYS A 81 2.31 36.38 1.82
C LYS A 81 1.00 36.86 1.20
N GLN A 82 1.10 37.77 0.23
CA GLN A 82 -0.05 38.21 -0.55
C GLN A 82 -0.17 37.42 -1.86
N PRO A 83 -1.40 37.19 -2.35
CA PRO A 83 -1.63 36.52 -3.63
C PRO A 83 -1.13 37.35 -4.81
N GLU A 84 -0.31 36.75 -5.67
CA GLU A 84 0.07 37.30 -6.97
C GLU A 84 -0.99 36.92 -8.02
N PHE A 85 -1.57 37.91 -8.71
CA PHE A 85 -2.62 37.68 -9.70
C PHE A 85 -2.07 37.11 -11.00
N THR A 86 -2.50 35.89 -11.34
CA THR A 86 -2.28 35.28 -12.64
C THR A 86 -3.56 35.32 -13.46
N LYS A 87 -3.47 35.58 -14.78
CA LYS A 87 -4.63 35.57 -15.67
C LYS A 87 -5.15 34.13 -15.80
N VAL A 88 -6.44 33.94 -15.54
CA VAL A 88 -7.12 32.64 -15.63
C VAL A 88 -7.38 32.29 -17.11
N PRO A 89 -7.21 31.03 -17.53
CA PRO A 89 -7.57 30.61 -18.88
C PRO A 89 -9.08 30.78 -19.12
N VAL A 90 -9.43 31.40 -20.25
CA VAL A 90 -10.81 31.62 -20.69
C VAL A 90 -11.24 30.43 -21.55
N ILE A 91 -12.42 29.88 -21.29
CA ILE A 91 -13.00 28.82 -22.12
C ILE A 91 -13.44 29.45 -23.44
N THR A 92 -12.88 28.99 -24.56
CA THR A 92 -13.24 29.51 -25.88
C THR A 92 -14.59 28.99 -26.34
N GLU A 93 -15.24 29.69 -27.26
CA GLU A 93 -16.50 29.26 -27.87
C GLU A 93 -16.42 27.84 -28.47
N GLU A 94 -15.31 27.53 -29.15
CA GLU A 94 -15.08 26.22 -29.75
C GLU A 94 -14.95 25.12 -28.68
N THR A 95 -14.25 25.41 -27.59
CA THR A 95 -14.15 24.51 -26.44
C THR A 95 -15.52 24.29 -25.79
N ALA A 96 -16.31 25.35 -25.61
CA ALA A 96 -17.64 25.27 -25.00
C ALA A 96 -18.63 24.48 -25.86
N ARG A 97 -18.55 24.61 -27.20
CA ARG A 97 -19.34 23.83 -28.16
C ARG A 97 -18.97 22.36 -28.12
N THR A 98 -17.68 22.06 -28.14
CA THR A 98 -17.16 20.68 -28.11
C THR A 98 -17.55 19.98 -26.81
N ALA A 99 -17.37 20.64 -25.67
CA ALA A 99 -17.74 20.09 -24.35
C ALA A 99 -19.23 19.72 -24.26
N LEU A 100 -20.13 20.56 -24.82
CA LEU A 100 -21.56 20.24 -24.84
C LEU A 100 -21.88 19.04 -25.73
N LEU A 101 -21.22 18.91 -26.88
CA LEU A 101 -21.41 17.77 -27.78
C LEU A 101 -21.01 16.45 -27.11
N ASP A 102 -19.85 16.43 -26.46
CA ASP A 102 -19.34 15.27 -25.72
C ASP A 102 -20.30 14.91 -24.56
N TYR A 103 -20.74 15.92 -23.79
CA TYR A 103 -21.69 15.72 -22.69
C TYR A 103 -23.02 15.12 -23.15
N VAL A 104 -23.59 15.60 -24.26
CA VAL A 104 -24.85 15.06 -24.82
C VAL A 104 -24.64 13.67 -25.41
N GLU A 105 -23.46 13.35 -25.92
CA GLU A 105 -23.12 12.01 -26.40
C GLU A 105 -23.09 10.96 -25.28
N ASP A 106 -22.64 11.34 -24.09
CA ASP A 106 -22.65 10.47 -22.90
C ASP A 106 -24.06 10.25 -22.32
N GLN A 107 -25.04 11.09 -22.66
CA GLN A 107 -26.43 10.92 -22.21
C GLN A 107 -27.25 10.09 -23.21
N PHE A 108 -27.42 8.80 -22.90
CA PHE A 108 -28.08 7.79 -23.76
C PHE A 108 -29.45 8.21 -24.34
N CYS A 109 -30.19 9.08 -23.65
CA CYS A 109 -31.56 9.48 -24.02
C CYS A 109 -31.68 10.91 -24.56
N TRP A 110 -30.57 11.63 -24.78
CA TRP A 110 -30.62 13.04 -25.19
C TRP A 110 -30.41 13.21 -26.70
N GLY A 111 -31.20 14.09 -27.31
CA GLY A 111 -31.10 14.37 -28.75
C GLY A 111 -29.91 15.26 -29.07
N LYS A 112 -29.03 14.83 -29.98
CA LYS A 112 -27.86 15.62 -30.44
C LYS A 112 -28.22 16.77 -31.40
N GLY A 113 -29.50 16.88 -31.79
CA GLY A 113 -29.96 17.80 -32.82
C GLY A 113 -29.78 19.26 -32.43
N THR A 114 -30.14 19.61 -31.20
CA THR A 114 -29.94 20.97 -30.67
C THR A 114 -28.47 21.31 -30.47
N ALA A 115 -27.65 20.38 -29.94
CA ALA A 115 -26.23 20.61 -29.70
C ALA A 115 -25.45 20.95 -30.98
N LYS A 116 -25.77 20.28 -32.10
CA LYS A 116 -25.10 20.51 -33.40
C LYS A 116 -25.51 21.79 -34.11
N LYS A 117 -26.70 22.32 -33.82
CA LYS A 117 -27.31 23.44 -34.56
C LYS A 117 -27.38 24.73 -33.75
N LEU A 118 -27.09 24.69 -32.45
CA LEU A 118 -27.16 25.87 -31.62
C LEU A 118 -26.16 26.94 -32.06
N GLN A 119 -26.61 28.18 -32.02
CA GLN A 119 -25.78 29.37 -32.20
C GLN A 119 -25.78 30.13 -30.89
N PHE A 120 -24.60 30.47 -30.41
CA PHE A 120 -24.46 31.23 -29.18
C PHE A 120 -24.93 32.66 -29.41
N THR A 121 -25.78 33.15 -28.51
CA THR A 121 -26.15 34.57 -28.48
C THR A 121 -25.20 35.36 -27.60
N ASN A 122 -24.67 34.73 -26.55
CA ASN A 122 -23.80 35.37 -25.58
C ASN A 122 -22.95 34.32 -24.83
N LEU A 123 -21.67 34.63 -24.57
CA LEU A 123 -20.79 33.83 -23.73
C LEU A 123 -20.28 34.71 -22.59
N GLN A 124 -20.71 34.41 -21.37
CA GLN A 124 -20.26 35.12 -20.17
C GLN A 124 -19.22 34.26 -19.44
N SER A 125 -17.95 34.57 -19.68
CA SER A 125 -16.85 33.96 -18.95
C SER A 125 -16.64 34.66 -17.61
N SER A 126 -16.58 33.86 -16.55
CA SER A 126 -16.30 34.28 -15.19
C SER A 126 -15.26 33.35 -14.56
N THR A 127 -14.79 33.70 -13.36
CA THR A 127 -13.92 32.84 -12.56
C THR A 127 -14.57 32.62 -11.22
N SER A 128 -14.79 31.35 -10.88
CA SER A 128 -15.17 30.95 -9.54
C SER A 128 -13.92 30.76 -8.67
N TYR A 129 -13.99 31.19 -7.41
CA TYR A 129 -12.91 31.02 -6.45
C TYR A 129 -13.30 29.99 -5.40
N HIS A 130 -12.55 28.90 -5.33
CA HIS A 130 -12.68 27.88 -4.28
C HIS A 130 -11.58 28.07 -3.25
N TYR A 131 -11.93 28.70 -2.14
CA TYR A 131 -11.05 28.89 -0.99
C TYR A 131 -11.18 27.72 -0.02
N ILE A 132 -10.03 27.18 0.38
CA ILE A 132 -9.88 26.08 1.30
C ILE A 132 -8.89 26.51 2.38
N LEU A 133 -9.32 26.44 3.64
CA LEU A 133 -8.43 26.50 4.80
C LEU A 133 -8.22 25.08 5.32
N GLU A 134 -7.00 24.58 5.22
CA GLU A 134 -6.61 23.30 5.77
C GLU A 134 -5.98 23.52 7.14
N THR A 135 -6.47 22.84 8.17
CA THR A 135 -5.91 22.89 9.52
C THR A 135 -5.56 21.50 10.01
N TYR A 136 -4.25 21.24 10.07
CA TYR A 136 -3.71 19.95 10.39
C TYR A 136 -3.48 19.82 11.89
N THR A 137 -4.18 18.86 12.49
CA THR A 137 -4.24 18.68 13.94
C THR A 137 -3.78 17.31 14.36
N GLU A 138 -3.15 17.23 15.53
CA GLU A 138 -2.78 15.99 16.21
C GLU A 138 -3.60 15.82 17.50
N THR A 139 -4.13 14.63 17.70
CA THR A 139 -4.73 14.21 18.97
C THR A 139 -4.05 12.93 19.47
N ARG A 140 -3.96 12.79 20.79
CA ARG A 140 -3.40 11.59 21.42
C ARG A 140 -4.42 11.01 22.39
N SER A 141 -4.50 9.69 22.42
CA SER A 141 -5.30 8.96 23.40
C SER A 141 -4.57 7.73 23.89
N THR A 142 -4.89 7.30 25.11
CA THR A 142 -4.30 6.10 25.70
C THR A 142 -5.38 5.15 26.21
N LYS A 143 -5.09 3.86 26.15
CA LYS A 143 -5.88 2.80 26.78
C LYS A 143 -5.02 1.61 27.14
N TYR A 144 -5.49 0.77 28.03
CA TYR A 144 -4.94 -0.55 28.23
C TYR A 144 -5.30 -1.47 27.06
N GLU A 145 -4.31 -2.16 26.53
CA GLU A 145 -4.47 -3.18 25.50
C GLU A 145 -3.77 -4.47 25.95
N ASN A 146 -4.22 -5.61 25.41
CA ASN A 146 -3.62 -6.90 25.72
C ASN A 146 -3.51 -7.82 24.51
N VAL A 147 -2.49 -8.67 24.54
CA VAL A 147 -2.26 -9.73 23.55
C VAL A 147 -1.91 -11.04 24.25
N ALA A 148 -2.13 -12.18 23.59
CA ALA A 148 -1.74 -13.48 24.10
C ALA A 148 -0.23 -13.53 24.39
N PHE A 149 0.17 -13.94 25.59
CA PHE A 149 1.58 -14.03 25.95
C PHE A 149 2.18 -15.36 25.49
N LYS A 150 3.00 -15.33 24.44
CA LYS A 150 3.64 -16.50 23.81
C LYS A 150 5.14 -16.60 24.16
N GLY A 151 5.57 -15.89 25.20
CA GLY A 151 7.00 -15.73 25.53
C GLY A 151 7.66 -14.56 24.81
N GLN A 152 6.90 -13.55 24.36
CA GLN A 152 7.47 -12.33 23.77
C GLN A 152 8.27 -11.56 24.84
N PRO A 153 9.29 -10.75 24.46
CA PRO A 153 9.93 -9.83 25.39
C PRO A 153 8.93 -8.84 26.00
N ILE A 154 9.14 -8.52 27.28
CA ILE A 154 8.29 -7.62 28.07
C ILE A 154 9.11 -6.41 28.46
N ASP A 155 8.80 -5.28 27.84
CA ASP A 155 9.36 -3.98 28.23
C ASP A 155 8.54 -3.38 29.38
N GLY A 156 8.81 -3.85 30.59
CA GLY A 156 8.14 -3.42 31.81
C GLY A 156 8.87 -2.31 32.58
N PRO A 157 8.29 -1.83 33.69
CA PRO A 157 8.83 -0.73 34.49
C PRO A 157 10.25 -0.95 35.03
N GLN A 158 10.71 -2.20 35.07
CA GLN A 158 12.08 -2.54 35.47
C GLN A 158 13.15 -2.09 34.46
N TYR A 159 12.78 -1.73 33.23
CA TYR A 159 13.69 -1.31 32.17
C TYR A 159 13.76 0.21 31.98
N GLY A 160 12.95 0.99 32.71
CA GLY A 160 12.96 2.45 32.64
C GLY A 160 11.66 3.08 33.14
N ILE A 161 11.66 4.41 33.19
CA ILE A 161 10.46 5.20 33.49
C ILE A 161 9.70 5.42 32.17
N PRO A 162 8.39 5.10 32.10
CA PRO A 162 7.60 5.37 30.91
C PRO A 162 7.66 6.86 30.51
N PRO A 163 7.94 7.21 29.24
CA PRO A 163 7.92 8.59 28.78
C PRO A 163 6.49 9.15 28.82
N GLY A 164 6.35 10.46 29.05
CA GLY A 164 5.05 11.10 29.01
C GLY A 164 4.39 10.96 27.63
N PRO A 165 3.05 10.98 27.54
CA PRO A 165 2.36 10.71 26.27
C PRO A 165 2.73 11.65 25.13
N TRP A 166 3.16 12.88 25.43
CA TRP A 166 3.58 13.90 24.46
C TRP A 166 5.11 13.99 24.29
N ASP A 167 5.89 13.33 25.15
CA ASP A 167 7.35 13.23 25.03
C ASP A 167 7.77 12.18 24.01
N ILE A 168 6.83 11.29 23.63
CA ILE A 168 7.03 10.33 22.54
C ILE A 168 6.99 11.09 21.21
N ILE A 169 8.17 11.33 20.63
CA ILE A 169 8.29 12.06 19.37
C ILE A 169 7.82 11.19 18.21
N THR A 170 6.81 11.67 17.49
CA THR A 170 6.24 11.00 16.32
C THR A 170 5.81 12.03 15.29
N ASN A 171 6.21 11.84 14.04
CA ASN A 171 5.80 12.69 12.94
C ASN A 171 4.85 11.93 12.00
N PRO A 172 3.84 12.60 11.43
CA PRO A 172 3.02 12.01 10.38
C PRO A 172 3.84 11.77 9.11
N CYS A 173 3.42 10.81 8.30
CA CYS A 173 4.09 10.48 7.04
C CYS A 173 3.91 11.57 5.98
N ASP A 174 2.76 12.27 6.00
CA ASP A 174 2.44 13.38 5.11
C ASP A 174 1.66 14.46 5.86
N ILE A 175 1.89 15.73 5.49
CA ILE A 175 1.23 16.88 6.11
C ILE A 175 -0.07 17.14 5.33
N PHE A 176 -1.16 17.43 6.06
CA PHE A 176 -2.51 17.59 5.49
C PHE A 176 -3.16 16.28 5.00
N SER A 177 -2.69 15.13 5.49
CA SER A 177 -3.27 13.81 5.21
C SER A 177 -3.71 13.13 6.52
N ASP A 178 -4.89 12.52 6.54
CA ASP A 178 -5.40 11.84 7.73
C ASP A 178 -4.60 10.55 8.01
N GLU A 179 -4.13 10.39 9.24
CA GLU A 179 -3.33 9.23 9.65
C GLU A 179 -3.66 8.83 11.10
N ILE A 180 -3.74 7.52 11.36
CA ILE A 180 -3.83 6.96 12.72
C ILE A 180 -2.65 6.03 12.96
N ARG A 181 -1.89 6.29 14.02
CA ARG A 181 -0.77 5.46 14.46
C ARG A 181 -1.01 4.92 15.85
N LYS A 182 -0.81 3.62 16.02
CA LYS A 182 -0.94 2.91 17.30
C LYS A 182 0.40 2.33 17.68
N MET A 183 0.82 2.53 18.92
CA MET A 183 2.07 2.01 19.44
C MET A 183 1.96 1.69 20.93
N GLU A 184 2.79 0.76 21.36
CA GLU A 184 2.99 0.46 22.78
C GLU A 184 3.83 1.57 23.43
N VAL A 185 3.41 2.04 24.60
CA VAL A 185 4.19 2.98 25.40
C VAL A 185 5.36 2.23 26.04
N PRO A 186 6.61 2.69 25.86
CA PRO A 186 7.78 2.05 26.45
C PRO A 186 7.67 1.89 27.98
N HIS A 187 8.22 0.79 28.50
CA HIS A 187 8.29 0.43 29.91
C HIS A 187 6.92 0.24 30.61
N THR A 188 5.82 0.10 29.87
CA THR A 188 4.48 -0.11 30.45
C THR A 188 3.99 -1.56 30.40
N ALA A 189 4.77 -2.46 29.81
CA ALA A 189 4.35 -3.83 29.60
C ALA A 189 4.39 -4.66 30.89
N SER A 190 3.43 -5.56 31.06
CA SER A 190 3.40 -6.53 32.14
C SER A 190 2.68 -7.81 31.72
N VAL A 191 3.03 -8.94 32.34
CA VAL A 191 2.33 -10.21 32.11
C VAL A 191 1.36 -10.43 33.25
N LYS A 192 0.10 -10.72 32.91
CA LYS A 192 -0.94 -11.05 33.88
C LYS A 192 -1.66 -12.33 33.49
N PRO A 193 -2.18 -13.10 34.46
CA PRO A 193 -3.06 -14.24 34.20
C PRO A 193 -4.21 -13.85 33.26
N CYS A 194 -4.55 -14.74 32.32
CA CYS A 194 -5.70 -14.49 31.44
C CYS A 194 -6.99 -14.41 32.27
N HIS A 195 -7.59 -13.23 32.29
CA HIS A 195 -8.83 -12.97 33.02
C HIS A 195 -9.98 -13.84 32.50
N ARG A 196 -10.11 -13.99 31.17
CA ARG A 196 -11.22 -14.72 30.54
C ARG A 196 -11.27 -16.21 30.90
N CYS A 197 -10.13 -16.90 30.94
CA CYS A 197 -10.08 -18.31 31.30
C CYS A 197 -9.55 -18.57 32.72
N LYS A 198 -9.31 -17.53 33.53
CA LYS A 198 -8.63 -17.62 34.84
C LYS A 198 -7.36 -18.48 34.77
N ALA A 199 -6.50 -18.19 33.79
CA ALA A 199 -5.26 -18.94 33.52
C ALA A 199 -5.38 -20.45 33.26
N THR A 200 -6.57 -20.97 32.94
CA THR A 200 -6.72 -22.39 32.56
C THR A 200 -6.33 -22.67 31.10
N GLY A 201 -6.34 -21.66 30.23
CA GLY A 201 -6.09 -21.79 28.78
C GLY A 201 -7.30 -22.28 27.97
N TYR A 202 -8.38 -22.72 28.64
CA TYR A 202 -9.54 -23.31 27.99
C TYR A 202 -10.86 -22.80 28.61
N LEU A 203 -11.94 -22.86 27.86
CA LEU A 203 -13.29 -22.57 28.32
C LEU A 203 -14.16 -23.83 28.22
N ILE A 204 -15.15 -23.96 29.09
CA ILE A 204 -16.13 -25.05 29.01
C ILE A 204 -16.95 -24.88 27.74
N CYS A 205 -16.98 -25.91 26.90
CA CYS A 205 -17.71 -25.89 25.64
C CYS A 205 -19.20 -25.66 25.91
N SER A 206 -19.71 -24.49 25.51
CA SER A 206 -21.12 -24.10 25.67
C SER A 206 -22.05 -25.10 24.99
N SER A 207 -21.61 -25.61 23.84
CA SER A 207 -22.37 -26.53 23.00
C SER A 207 -22.72 -27.86 23.66
N CYS A 208 -21.85 -28.42 24.50
CA CYS A 208 -22.11 -29.69 25.20
C CYS A 208 -22.15 -29.54 26.72
N SER A 209 -22.08 -28.30 27.23
CA SER A 209 -21.96 -27.98 28.65
C SER A 209 -20.82 -28.76 29.32
N GLY A 210 -19.65 -28.83 28.67
CA GLY A 210 -18.49 -29.56 29.21
C GLY A 210 -18.50 -31.08 29.02
N ARG A 211 -19.61 -31.69 28.59
CA ARG A 211 -19.75 -33.16 28.53
C ARG A 211 -18.99 -33.86 27.39
N GLY A 212 -18.47 -33.12 26.42
CA GLY A 212 -17.82 -33.65 25.21
C GLY A 212 -18.76 -34.38 24.24
N ARG A 213 -20.00 -34.68 24.64
CA ARG A 213 -21.02 -35.34 23.82
C ARG A 213 -22.34 -34.59 23.92
N LYS A 214 -23.15 -34.66 22.86
CA LYS A 214 -24.52 -34.12 22.82
C LYS A 214 -25.53 -35.23 22.59
N ARG A 215 -26.78 -35.01 23.01
CA ARG A 215 -27.90 -35.90 22.67
C ARG A 215 -27.97 -36.09 21.16
N CYS A 216 -28.08 -37.33 20.69
CA CYS A 216 -28.22 -37.61 19.28
C CYS A 216 -29.62 -37.21 18.81
N GLY A 217 -29.76 -36.06 18.15
CA GLY A 217 -31.03 -35.61 17.57
C GLY A 217 -31.62 -36.61 16.56
N GLY A 218 -30.79 -37.40 15.89
CA GLY A 218 -31.28 -38.44 14.97
C GLY A 218 -32.10 -39.56 15.64
N CYS A 219 -31.94 -39.79 16.94
CA CYS A 219 -32.70 -40.80 17.70
C CYS A 219 -33.28 -40.25 19.02
N ASN A 220 -33.24 -38.93 19.21
CA ASN A 220 -33.63 -38.24 20.44
C ASN A 220 -33.06 -38.89 21.71
N GLY A 221 -31.77 -39.27 21.69
CA GLY A 221 -31.11 -39.89 22.84
C GLY A 221 -31.35 -41.40 23.02
N ARG A 222 -32.28 -42.01 22.29
CA ARG A 222 -32.68 -43.42 22.51
C ARG A 222 -31.71 -44.47 22.00
N GLY A 223 -30.68 -44.07 21.23
CA GLY A 223 -29.74 -44.99 20.58
C GLY A 223 -30.34 -45.85 19.46
N ARG A 224 -31.66 -45.82 19.26
CA ARG A 224 -32.39 -46.64 18.29
C ARG A 224 -33.43 -45.79 17.55
N LYS A 225 -33.72 -46.14 16.29
CA LYS A 225 -34.77 -45.52 15.47
C LYS A 225 -35.83 -46.56 15.12
N ARG A 226 -37.11 -46.16 15.15
CA ARG A 226 -38.22 -46.99 14.70
C ARG A 226 -38.50 -46.68 13.23
N ARG A 227 -38.60 -47.71 12.37
CA ARG A 227 -38.98 -47.57 10.96
C ARG A 227 -40.15 -48.49 10.66
N ARG A 228 -41.21 -47.96 10.05
CA ARG A 228 -42.28 -48.78 9.45
C ARG A 228 -41.77 -49.38 8.14
N VAL A 229 -41.89 -50.70 8.01
CA VAL A 229 -41.47 -51.44 6.82
C VAL A 229 -42.65 -52.26 6.36
N LYS A 230 -43.01 -52.12 5.08
CA LYS A 230 -44.05 -52.93 4.45
C LYS A 230 -43.48 -54.33 4.23
N ARG A 231 -44.14 -55.34 4.80
CA ARG A 231 -43.88 -56.76 4.51
C ARG A 231 -45.12 -57.35 3.84
N LYS A 232 -45.02 -58.60 3.37
CA LYS A 232 -46.11 -59.31 2.68
C LYS A 232 -47.43 -59.34 3.47
N ASN A 233 -47.38 -59.19 4.79
CA ASN A 233 -48.50 -59.33 5.72
C ASN A 233 -48.90 -57.98 6.37
N GLY A 234 -48.56 -56.84 5.74
CA GLY A 234 -48.86 -55.50 6.25
C GLY A 234 -47.64 -54.73 6.77
N TRP A 235 -47.88 -53.56 7.37
CA TRP A 235 -46.85 -52.68 7.91
C TRP A 235 -46.39 -53.17 9.29
N ARG A 236 -45.09 -53.44 9.46
CA ARG A 236 -44.49 -53.72 10.77
C ARG A 236 -43.49 -52.64 11.15
N THR A 237 -43.50 -52.23 12.41
CA THR A 237 -42.50 -51.30 12.97
C THR A 237 -41.27 -52.10 13.40
N VAL A 238 -40.12 -51.84 12.80
CA VAL A 238 -38.84 -52.46 13.15
C VAL A 238 -37.95 -51.43 13.83
N THR A 239 -37.37 -51.81 14.97
CA THR A 239 -36.40 -50.97 15.70
C THR A 239 -35.00 -51.31 15.22
N ARG A 240 -34.24 -50.30 14.77
CA ARG A 240 -32.84 -50.45 14.35
C ARG A 240 -31.93 -49.58 15.20
N THR A 241 -30.71 -50.03 15.42
CA THR A 241 -29.65 -49.22 16.03
C THR A 241 -29.45 -47.94 15.21
N CYS A 242 -29.38 -46.80 15.90
CA CYS A 242 -29.16 -45.52 15.23
C CYS A 242 -27.73 -45.48 14.68
N GLY A 243 -27.58 -45.43 13.35
CA GLY A 243 -26.27 -45.35 12.70
C GLY A 243 -25.49 -44.08 13.05
N GLY A 244 -26.18 -42.97 13.31
CA GLY A 244 -25.52 -41.68 13.60
C GLY A 244 -24.87 -41.58 14.99
N CYS A 245 -25.23 -42.45 15.94
CA CYS A 245 -24.60 -42.54 17.27
C CYS A 245 -24.15 -43.96 17.62
N HIS A 246 -24.20 -44.89 16.66
CA HIS A 246 -23.87 -46.30 16.82
C HIS A 246 -24.50 -46.96 18.06
N GLY A 247 -25.75 -46.62 18.38
CA GLY A 247 -26.46 -47.22 19.51
C GLY A 247 -26.31 -46.51 20.86
N THR A 248 -25.37 -45.55 20.98
CA THR A 248 -25.05 -44.92 22.28
C THR A 248 -26.01 -43.81 22.70
N GLY A 249 -26.89 -43.34 21.81
CA GLY A 249 -27.80 -42.23 22.09
C GLY A 249 -27.14 -40.85 22.15
N LYS A 250 -25.81 -40.77 22.20
CA LYS A 250 -25.02 -39.54 22.30
C LYS A 250 -24.06 -39.43 21.11
N ARG A 251 -23.84 -38.23 20.55
CA ARG A 251 -22.84 -37.98 19.49
C ARG A 251 -21.69 -37.16 20.06
N ARG A 252 -20.47 -37.39 19.57
CA ARG A 252 -19.32 -36.54 19.86
C ARG A 252 -19.66 -35.09 19.52
N CYS A 253 -19.41 -34.16 20.43
CA CYS A 253 -19.60 -32.75 20.17
C CYS A 253 -18.59 -32.31 19.11
N HIS A 254 -19.06 -31.75 17.97
CA HIS A 254 -18.18 -31.32 16.90
C HIS A 254 -17.33 -30.11 17.32
N ARG A 255 -17.91 -29.15 18.08
CA ARG A 255 -17.25 -27.89 18.47
C ARG A 255 -16.01 -28.08 19.35
N CYS A 256 -16.01 -29.09 20.23
CA CYS A 256 -14.86 -29.43 21.08
C CYS A 256 -14.21 -30.76 20.71
N SER A 257 -14.63 -31.38 19.60
CA SER A 257 -14.13 -32.69 19.15
C SER A 257 -14.15 -33.79 20.22
N GLY A 258 -15.03 -33.69 21.21
CA GLY A 258 -15.15 -34.67 22.30
C GLY A 258 -14.46 -34.30 23.62
N THR A 259 -13.65 -33.24 23.67
CA THR A 259 -12.87 -32.88 24.86
C THR A 259 -13.69 -32.19 25.96
N GLY A 260 -14.88 -31.68 25.61
CA GLY A 260 -15.69 -30.86 26.52
C GLY A 260 -15.16 -29.43 26.73
N ARG A 261 -13.99 -29.10 26.18
CA ARG A 261 -13.30 -27.83 26.35
C ARG A 261 -12.97 -27.20 25.00
N VAL A 262 -12.99 -25.87 24.94
CA VAL A 262 -12.55 -25.10 23.76
C VAL A 262 -11.37 -24.23 24.17
N VAL A 263 -10.42 -24.02 23.26
CA VAL A 263 -9.25 -23.16 23.54
C VAL A 263 -9.74 -21.74 23.81
N CYS A 264 -9.19 -21.08 24.84
CA CYS A 264 -9.53 -19.70 25.12
C CYS A 264 -9.04 -18.79 23.99
N GLY A 265 -9.93 -18.13 23.27
CA GLY A 265 -9.55 -17.24 22.16
C GLY A 265 -8.80 -15.97 22.59
N THR A 266 -8.93 -15.53 23.86
CA THR A 266 -8.27 -14.29 24.32
C THR A 266 -6.79 -14.49 24.62
N CYS A 267 -6.40 -15.62 25.21
CA CYS A 267 -4.98 -15.96 25.42
C CYS A 267 -4.46 -17.02 24.43
N GLU A 268 -5.31 -17.48 23.50
CA GLU A 268 -4.97 -18.54 22.54
C GLU A 268 -4.41 -19.81 23.19
N GLY A 269 -4.86 -20.13 24.41
CA GLY A 269 -4.38 -21.30 25.18
C GLY A 269 -3.11 -21.08 26.01
N THR A 270 -2.46 -19.92 25.91
CA THR A 270 -1.19 -19.62 26.62
C THR A 270 -1.31 -19.35 28.11
N THR A 271 -2.55 -19.31 28.63
CA THR A 271 -2.91 -18.98 30.03
C THR A 271 -2.58 -17.56 30.51
N GLN A 272 -1.76 -16.81 29.77
CA GLN A 272 -1.25 -15.49 30.16
C GLN A 272 -1.51 -14.44 29.08
N LEU A 273 -1.56 -13.17 29.50
CA LEU A 273 -1.74 -12.02 28.62
C LEU A 273 -0.61 -11.02 28.88
N LYS A 274 0.00 -10.51 27.81
CA LYS A 274 0.83 -9.31 27.85
C LYS A 274 -0.11 -8.10 27.82
N TRP A 275 -0.07 -7.30 28.87
CA TRP A 275 -0.77 -6.03 29.00
C TRP A 275 0.21 -4.88 28.81
N PHE A 276 -0.24 -3.80 28.18
CA PHE A 276 0.54 -2.58 28.02
C PHE A 276 -0.38 -1.38 27.82
N ILE A 277 0.16 -0.17 27.93
CA ILE A 277 -0.55 1.04 27.55
C ILE A 277 -0.33 1.27 26.05
N GLN A 278 -1.41 1.32 25.28
CA GLN A 278 -1.35 1.68 23.86
C GLN A 278 -1.58 3.18 23.72
N LEU A 279 -0.62 3.88 23.11
CA LEU A 279 -0.78 5.24 22.62
C LEU A 279 -1.36 5.20 21.21
N THR A 280 -2.46 5.93 20.99
CA THR A 280 -3.05 6.15 19.67
C THR A 280 -2.94 7.62 19.32
N ILE A 281 -2.25 7.92 18.23
CA ILE A 281 -2.02 9.26 17.71
C ILE A 281 -2.83 9.38 16.43
N THR A 282 -3.68 10.40 16.35
CA THR A 282 -4.53 10.68 15.20
C THR A 282 -4.18 12.05 14.67
N TRP A 283 -3.64 12.07 13.44
CA TRP A 283 -3.50 13.27 12.66
C TRP A 283 -4.70 13.42 11.73
N LYS A 284 -5.25 14.64 11.68
CA LYS A 284 -6.45 14.95 10.91
C LYS A 284 -6.29 16.28 10.19
N ASN A 285 -6.62 16.32 8.91
CA ASN A 285 -6.76 17.53 8.12
C ASN A 285 -8.20 18.05 8.19
N ASN A 286 -8.40 19.14 8.91
CA ASN A 286 -9.71 19.77 9.05
C ASN A 286 -9.86 20.84 7.96
N LEU A 287 -10.82 20.62 7.06
CA LEU A 287 -11.06 21.48 5.91
C LEU A 287 -12.18 22.48 6.21
N GLY A 288 -11.90 23.75 5.99
CA GLY A 288 -12.90 24.81 5.87
C GLY A 288 -13.01 25.22 4.41
N HIS A 289 -14.22 25.26 3.85
CA HIS A 289 -14.44 25.60 2.45
C HIS A 289 -15.27 26.88 2.32
N HIS A 290 -14.94 27.68 1.31
CA HIS A 290 -15.79 28.77 0.85
C HIS A 290 -15.67 28.88 -0.67
N ILE A 291 -16.80 29.07 -1.35
CA ILE A 291 -16.87 29.18 -2.80
C ILE A 291 -17.49 30.52 -3.11
N VAL A 292 -16.88 31.25 -4.04
CA VAL A 292 -17.45 32.45 -4.64
C VAL A 292 -17.70 32.12 -6.10
N GLU A 293 -18.95 31.89 -6.44
CA GLU A 293 -19.46 31.66 -7.79
C GLU A 293 -20.51 32.76 -8.05
N LYS A 294 -20.43 33.43 -9.21
CA LYS A 294 -21.25 34.63 -9.51
C LYS A 294 -22.35 34.37 -10.53
N THR A 295 -22.45 33.15 -11.05
CA THR A 295 -23.46 32.71 -12.01
C THR A 295 -24.53 31.86 -11.32
N ASP A 296 -25.45 31.29 -12.10
CA ASP A 296 -26.46 30.37 -11.56
C ASP A 296 -25.94 28.92 -11.45
N LEU A 297 -24.63 28.69 -11.56
CA LEU A 297 -24.02 27.37 -11.44
C LEU A 297 -23.96 26.94 -9.96
N PRO A 298 -24.45 25.73 -9.60
CA PRO A 298 -24.39 25.28 -8.22
C PRO A 298 -22.97 25.15 -7.66
N ASP A 299 -22.70 25.79 -6.52
CA ASP A 299 -21.41 25.79 -5.81
C ASP A 299 -20.83 24.38 -5.56
N GLU A 300 -21.68 23.38 -5.34
CA GLU A 300 -21.24 22.01 -5.08
C GLU A 300 -20.44 21.42 -6.25
N LEU A 301 -20.78 21.82 -7.48
CA LEU A 301 -20.09 21.36 -8.69
C LEU A 301 -18.66 21.89 -8.79
N ILE A 302 -18.36 23.02 -8.13
CA ILE A 302 -17.02 23.65 -8.14
C ILE A 302 -16.01 22.89 -7.28
N LYS A 303 -16.45 22.13 -6.27
CA LYS A 303 -15.57 21.41 -5.34
C LYS A 303 -14.76 20.31 -6.03
N ASP A 304 -15.38 19.62 -6.99
CA ASP A 304 -14.89 18.36 -7.56
C ASP A 304 -14.33 18.50 -9.00
N VAL A 305 -14.05 19.74 -9.43
CA VAL A 305 -13.51 20.04 -10.76
C VAL A 305 -12.08 20.60 -10.73
N ALA A 306 -11.37 20.44 -11.84
CA ALA A 306 -10.01 20.93 -11.95
C ALA A 306 -9.99 22.47 -12.04
N GLY A 307 -9.03 23.10 -11.35
CA GLY A 307 -8.85 24.55 -11.32
C GLY A 307 -7.38 24.92 -11.24
N THR A 308 -7.06 26.16 -11.59
CA THR A 308 -5.70 26.70 -11.49
C THR A 308 -5.41 27.09 -10.04
N LEU A 309 -4.24 26.76 -9.50
CA LEU A 309 -3.83 27.23 -8.18
C LEU A 309 -3.56 28.75 -8.23
N GLY A 310 -4.43 29.55 -7.63
CA GLY A 310 -4.29 31.00 -7.59
C GLY A 310 -3.50 31.51 -6.39
N PHE A 311 -3.61 30.84 -5.25
CA PHE A 311 -2.85 31.19 -4.05
C PHE A 311 -2.63 29.97 -3.16
N GLN A 312 -1.45 29.90 -2.55
CA GLN A 312 -1.14 28.93 -1.51
C GLN A 312 -0.19 29.54 -0.49
N ASP A 313 -0.53 29.44 0.78
CA ASP A 313 0.36 29.81 1.88
C ASP A 313 0.25 28.79 3.01
N THR A 314 1.39 28.30 3.49
CA THR A 314 1.49 27.21 4.46
C THR A 314 2.35 27.66 5.63
N GLN A 315 1.77 27.73 6.83
CA GLN A 315 2.44 28.21 8.04
C GLN A 315 1.98 27.42 9.27
N PRO A 316 2.74 27.40 10.39
CA PRO A 316 2.26 26.81 11.64
C PRO A 316 0.92 27.39 12.10
N ARG A 317 0.76 28.70 11.91
CA ARG A 317 -0.51 29.42 11.97
C ARG A 317 -0.54 30.42 10.83
N VAL A 318 -1.62 30.43 10.09
CA VAL A 318 -1.82 31.41 9.02
C VAL A 318 -2.58 32.63 9.55
N LEU A 319 -2.36 33.79 8.96
CA LEU A 319 -3.13 35.00 9.22
C LEU A 319 -4.26 35.14 8.20
N PRO A 320 -5.39 35.76 8.54
CA PRO A 320 -6.44 36.01 7.57
C PRO A 320 -5.93 36.78 6.34
N ILE A 321 -6.41 36.38 5.16
CA ILE A 321 -6.19 37.09 3.89
C ILE A 321 -7.02 38.38 3.91
N ALA A 322 -6.39 39.53 3.66
CA ALA A 322 -7.00 40.85 3.78
C ALA A 322 -7.03 41.65 2.47
N MET A 323 -6.25 41.27 1.46
CA MET A 323 -6.06 42.02 0.22
C MET A 323 -6.35 41.21 -1.05
N PHE A 324 -7.19 40.17 -0.94
CA PHE A 324 -7.70 39.49 -2.13
C PHE A 324 -8.71 40.41 -2.88
N PRO A 325 -8.67 40.51 -4.21
CA PRO A 325 -9.57 41.35 -5.02
C PRO A 325 -11.04 41.01 -4.82
N GLU A 326 -11.34 39.75 -4.54
CA GLU A 326 -12.69 39.33 -4.18
C GLU A 326 -12.91 39.53 -2.67
N PRO A 327 -13.71 40.52 -2.23
CA PRO A 327 -13.88 40.85 -0.82
C PRO A 327 -14.49 39.72 0.01
N GLU A 328 -15.31 38.87 -0.61
CA GLU A 328 -15.91 37.70 0.03
C GLU A 328 -14.85 36.68 0.48
N ILE A 329 -13.76 36.52 -0.28
CA ILE A 329 -12.64 35.65 0.09
C ILE A 329 -11.94 36.18 1.34
N ASN A 330 -11.75 37.50 1.46
CA ASN A 330 -11.17 38.10 2.66
C ASN A 330 -12.05 37.84 3.88
N GLN A 331 -13.36 38.07 3.76
CA GLN A 331 -14.32 37.81 4.83
C GLN A 331 -14.34 36.33 5.24
N ALA A 332 -14.36 35.42 4.26
CA ALA A 332 -14.32 33.99 4.51
C ALA A 332 -13.00 33.55 5.15
N SER A 333 -11.87 34.11 4.75
CA SER A 333 -10.60 33.87 5.40
C SER A 333 -10.61 34.30 6.86
N HIS A 334 -11.16 35.47 7.18
CA HIS A 334 -11.30 35.91 8.56
C HIS A 334 -12.17 34.96 9.39
N ARG A 335 -13.32 34.54 8.86
CA ARG A 335 -14.22 33.59 9.54
C ARG A 335 -13.55 32.24 9.78
N LEU A 336 -13.04 31.60 8.72
CA LEU A 336 -12.46 30.25 8.79
C LEU A 336 -11.21 30.22 9.67
N VAL A 337 -10.33 31.21 9.59
CA VAL A 337 -9.13 31.26 10.47
C VAL A 337 -9.52 31.43 11.94
N ASN A 338 -10.56 32.23 12.23
CA ASN A 338 -11.05 32.39 13.59
C ASN A 338 -11.73 31.11 14.12
N GLU A 339 -12.56 30.46 13.31
CA GLU A 339 -13.19 29.17 13.64
C GLU A 339 -12.12 28.09 13.89
N HIS A 340 -11.08 28.06 13.06
CA HIS A 340 -9.98 27.10 13.15
C HIS A 340 -8.87 27.55 14.11
N SER A 341 -9.07 28.60 14.90
CA SER A 341 -8.06 29.11 15.84
C SER A 341 -7.83 28.17 17.01
N ARG A 342 -8.84 27.36 17.36
CA ARG A 342 -8.82 26.44 18.50
C ARG A 342 -9.57 25.15 18.18
N PHE A 343 -8.88 24.04 18.38
CA PHE A 343 -9.47 22.70 18.35
C PHE A 343 -9.35 22.09 19.75
N PRO A 344 -10.47 21.82 20.46
CA PRO A 344 -10.44 21.23 21.80
C PRO A 344 -9.66 19.91 21.81
N ASN A 345 -8.77 19.72 22.79
CA ASN A 345 -7.93 18.53 22.95
C ASN A 345 -7.04 18.19 21.74
N CYS A 346 -6.84 19.13 20.82
CA CYS A 346 -6.03 18.93 19.63
C CYS A 346 -4.85 19.91 19.63
N ARG A 347 -3.70 19.44 19.16
CA ARG A 347 -2.55 20.28 18.84
C ARG A 347 -2.58 20.62 17.36
N ILE A 348 -2.76 21.89 17.00
CA ILE A 348 -2.62 22.32 15.60
C ILE A 348 -1.12 22.35 15.26
N LEU A 349 -0.74 21.58 14.23
CA LEU A 349 0.63 21.47 13.73
C LEU A 349 0.91 22.49 12.63
N MET A 350 0.02 22.56 11.64
CA MET A 350 0.17 23.41 10.44
C MET A 350 -1.20 23.88 9.95
N GLN A 351 -1.22 25.01 9.24
CA GLN A 351 -2.36 25.52 8.50
C GLN A 351 -1.94 25.90 7.09
N ARG A 352 -2.87 25.80 6.13
CA ARG A 352 -2.63 26.16 4.74
C ARG A 352 -3.84 26.82 4.11
N HIS A 353 -3.63 28.00 3.53
CA HIS A 353 -4.56 28.60 2.59
C HIS A 353 -4.36 27.96 1.22
N VAL A 354 -5.46 27.62 0.55
CA VAL A 354 -5.47 27.25 -0.86
C VAL A 354 -6.62 27.99 -1.53
N ILE A 355 -6.34 28.77 -2.56
CA ILE A 355 -7.36 29.37 -3.43
C ILE A 355 -7.18 28.76 -4.80
N ARG A 356 -8.19 28.01 -5.26
CA ARG A 356 -8.26 27.52 -6.63
C ARG A 356 -9.17 28.43 -7.45
N MET A 357 -8.73 28.74 -8.66
CA MET A 357 -9.48 29.51 -9.64
C MET A 357 -10.06 28.55 -10.67
N VAL A 358 -11.38 28.45 -10.71
CA VAL A 358 -12.12 27.54 -11.59
C VAL A 358 -12.76 28.40 -12.69
N PRO A 359 -12.36 28.25 -13.97
CA PRO A 359 -13.00 28.98 -15.04
C PRO A 359 -14.44 28.48 -15.19
N VAL A 360 -15.37 29.42 -15.38
CA VAL A 360 -16.79 29.14 -15.64
C VAL A 360 -17.19 29.96 -16.86
N THR A 361 -17.96 29.39 -17.77
CA THR A 361 -18.52 30.11 -18.91
C THR A 361 -19.98 29.72 -19.07
N GLN A 362 -20.85 30.70 -18.85
CA GLN A 362 -22.27 30.59 -19.16
C GLN A 362 -22.45 30.83 -20.66
N CYS A 363 -23.07 29.87 -21.32
CA CYS A 363 -23.30 29.86 -22.76
C CYS A 363 -24.80 30.03 -23.00
N ASP A 364 -25.22 31.21 -23.41
CA ASP A 364 -26.60 31.51 -23.77
C ASP A 364 -26.80 31.22 -25.26
N TYR A 365 -27.90 30.55 -25.60
CA TYR A 365 -28.25 30.22 -26.97
C TYR A 365 -29.76 30.33 -27.18
N GLN A 366 -30.17 30.61 -28.41
CA GLN A 366 -31.58 30.55 -28.77
C GLN A 366 -31.99 29.15 -29.21
N HIS A 367 -33.10 28.68 -28.67
CA HIS A 367 -33.79 27.50 -29.13
C HIS A 367 -35.28 27.83 -29.30
N LYS A 368 -35.76 27.80 -30.55
CA LYS A 368 -37.11 28.28 -30.93
C LYS A 368 -37.28 29.75 -30.50
N GLU A 369 -38.29 30.07 -29.70
CA GLU A 369 -38.59 31.42 -29.19
C GLU A 369 -38.06 31.67 -27.76
N THR A 370 -37.28 30.72 -27.21
CA THR A 370 -36.77 30.79 -25.84
C THR A 370 -35.25 30.87 -25.81
N THR A 371 -34.70 31.76 -24.99
CA THR A 371 -33.28 31.78 -24.63
C THR A 371 -33.03 30.73 -23.56
N LEU A 372 -32.12 29.79 -23.83
CA LEU A 372 -31.68 28.77 -22.89
C LEU A 372 -30.18 28.97 -22.61
N ASN A 373 -29.69 28.36 -21.53
CA ASN A 373 -28.28 28.44 -21.18
C ASN A 373 -27.74 27.09 -20.74
N TYR A 374 -26.42 26.98 -20.76
CA TYR A 374 -25.70 25.92 -20.08
C TYR A 374 -24.36 26.47 -19.60
N PHE A 375 -23.72 25.75 -18.68
CA PHE A 375 -22.45 26.15 -18.11
C PHE A 375 -21.37 25.15 -18.53
N VAL A 376 -20.21 25.68 -18.89
CA VAL A 376 -18.96 24.92 -19.00
C VAL A 376 -18.03 25.41 -17.91
N TYR A 377 -17.47 24.49 -17.13
CA TYR A 377 -16.71 24.84 -15.94
C TYR A 377 -15.56 23.87 -15.67
N GLY A 378 -14.53 24.37 -15.00
CA GLY A 378 -13.31 23.62 -14.71
C GLY A 378 -12.34 23.53 -15.89
N LEU A 379 -11.08 23.24 -15.60
CA LEU A 379 -10.06 22.98 -16.62
C LEU A 379 -10.31 21.68 -17.39
N ASP A 380 -11.11 20.79 -16.80
CA ASP A 380 -11.64 19.56 -17.37
C ASP A 380 -12.91 19.79 -18.21
N CYS A 381 -13.35 21.04 -18.38
CA CYS A 381 -14.47 21.43 -19.25
C CYS A 381 -15.78 20.64 -18.99
N LYS A 382 -16.14 20.41 -17.72
CA LYS A 382 -17.41 19.77 -17.37
C LYS A 382 -18.59 20.65 -17.78
N VAL A 383 -19.71 20.00 -18.08
CA VAL A 383 -20.93 20.67 -18.54
C VAL A 383 -22.05 20.51 -17.52
N HIS A 384 -22.77 21.60 -17.28
CA HIS A 384 -24.03 21.60 -16.54
C HIS A 384 -25.11 22.22 -17.42
N ALA A 385 -26.01 21.39 -17.95
CA ALA A 385 -27.05 21.79 -18.90
C ALA A 385 -28.45 21.36 -18.43
N PRO A 386 -28.95 21.88 -17.28
CA PRO A 386 -30.23 21.47 -16.71
C PRO A 386 -31.43 21.83 -17.59
N THR A 387 -31.29 22.85 -18.44
CA THR A 387 -32.34 23.38 -19.32
C THR A 387 -32.22 22.90 -20.77
N TYR A 388 -31.38 21.88 -21.04
CA TYR A 388 -31.23 21.34 -22.40
C TYR A 388 -32.58 20.83 -22.97
N PRO A 389 -33.00 21.25 -24.17
CA PRO A 389 -34.38 21.02 -24.62
C PRO A 389 -34.64 19.59 -25.12
N ASP A 390 -33.61 18.87 -25.59
CA ASP A 390 -33.76 17.51 -26.13
C ASP A 390 -33.53 16.42 -25.06
N GLN A 391 -33.90 16.67 -23.80
CA GLN A 391 -33.86 15.69 -22.71
C GLN A 391 -35.02 14.68 -22.82
N CYS A 392 -34.90 13.66 -23.68
CA CYS A 392 -36.00 12.70 -23.90
C CYS A 392 -35.90 11.46 -22.99
N CYS A 393 -36.26 11.57 -21.71
CA CYS A 393 -36.34 10.41 -20.81
C CYS A 393 -37.78 9.90 -20.70
N TRP A 394 -38.15 8.88 -21.48
CA TRP A 394 -39.33 8.06 -21.18
C TRP A 394 -38.99 7.13 -20.00
N GLY A 395 -39.09 7.65 -18.77
CA GLY A 395 -39.21 6.84 -17.56
C GLY A 395 -37.93 6.31 -16.87
N CYS A 396 -36.77 6.96 -17.01
CA CYS A 396 -35.55 6.54 -16.29
C CYS A 396 -35.22 7.45 -15.09
N THR A 397 -35.30 6.90 -13.88
CA THR A 397 -34.78 7.51 -12.65
C THR A 397 -33.28 7.24 -12.54
N ILE A 398 -32.46 8.28 -12.49
CA ILE A 398 -31.01 8.16 -12.25
C ILE A 398 -30.79 7.86 -10.75
N LEU A 399 -30.21 6.70 -10.44
CA LEU A 399 -29.63 6.42 -9.12
C LEU A 399 -28.10 6.52 -9.22
N PRO A 400 -27.42 7.16 -8.25
CA PRO A 400 -25.96 7.20 -8.20
C PRO A 400 -25.40 5.82 -7.84
N ASN A 401 -24.49 5.31 -8.70
CA ASN A 401 -23.74 4.07 -8.50
C ASN A 401 -22.79 4.18 -7.29
N ALA A 402 -23.08 3.42 -6.23
CA ALA A 402 -22.11 3.07 -5.18
C ALA A 402 -21.60 1.65 -5.46
N GLY A 403 -20.36 1.53 -5.94
CA GLY A 403 -19.69 0.25 -6.14
C GLY A 403 -19.09 -0.27 -4.83
N GLY A 404 -19.58 -1.41 -4.33
CA GLY A 404 -18.91 -2.24 -3.33
C GLY A 404 -18.60 -3.61 -3.93
N PRO A 405 -17.44 -4.23 -3.65
CA PRO A 405 -17.18 -5.60 -4.07
C PRO A 405 -17.49 -6.61 -2.95
N ASP A 406 -18.17 -7.68 -3.38
CA ASP A 406 -18.53 -8.86 -2.61
C ASP A 406 -17.33 -9.73 -2.20
N SER A 407 -17.56 -10.45 -1.10
CA SER A 407 -16.77 -11.50 -0.47
C SER A 407 -16.49 -12.71 -1.36
N VAL A 408 -15.28 -13.29 -1.22
CA VAL A 408 -14.96 -14.65 -1.69
C VAL A 408 -14.57 -15.54 -0.51
N ASP A 409 -15.12 -16.76 -0.58
CA ASP A 409 -15.15 -17.84 0.39
C ASP A 409 -13.81 -18.56 0.57
N LYS A 410 -13.65 -19.18 1.74
CA LYS A 410 -12.51 -20.03 2.14
C LYS A 410 -12.82 -21.49 1.81
N ASN A 411 -11.80 -22.29 1.48
CA ASN A 411 -11.48 -23.58 2.13
C ASN A 411 -10.36 -24.35 1.44
N ASP A 412 -9.45 -24.90 2.26
CA ASP A 412 -8.86 -26.27 2.26
C ASP A 412 -7.42 -26.27 2.84
N PRO A 413 -6.82 -27.41 3.22
CA PRO A 413 -7.10 -28.24 4.41
C PRO A 413 -5.89 -28.33 5.37
N VAL A 414 -6.12 -28.89 6.56
CA VAL A 414 -5.12 -29.11 7.63
C VAL A 414 -4.23 -30.32 7.32
N ILE A 415 -2.90 -30.13 7.34
CA ILE A 415 -1.89 -31.19 7.35
C ILE A 415 -1.03 -31.04 8.63
N LEU A 416 -0.82 -32.15 9.33
CA LEU A 416 0.08 -32.31 10.48
C LEU A 416 1.51 -32.57 9.97
N GLU A 417 2.51 -31.78 10.38
CA GLU A 417 3.92 -32.02 10.05
C GLU A 417 4.84 -32.05 11.27
N GLY A 418 5.73 -33.05 11.29
CA GLY A 418 6.89 -33.14 12.17
C GLY A 418 8.09 -32.41 11.56
N ILE A 419 8.97 -31.93 12.43
CA ILE A 419 10.04 -30.98 12.11
C ILE A 419 11.07 -31.62 11.15
N GLY A 420 11.01 -31.19 9.89
CA GLY A 420 11.90 -31.59 8.80
C GLY A 420 12.96 -30.52 8.49
N GLU A 421 14.01 -30.93 7.78
CA GLU A 421 15.25 -30.19 7.53
C GLU A 421 15.14 -28.90 6.70
N ASN A 422 13.94 -28.50 6.27
CA ASN A 422 13.68 -27.40 5.36
C ASN A 422 12.73 -26.33 5.93
N ASP A 423 12.80 -26.07 7.24
CA ASP A 423 12.07 -24.95 7.82
C ASP A 423 12.75 -23.61 7.50
N LYS A 424 11.96 -22.66 6.96
CA LYS A 424 12.29 -21.23 6.96
C LYS A 424 12.52 -20.82 8.41
N VAL A 425 13.70 -20.30 8.71
CA VAL A 425 14.11 -19.93 10.06
C VAL A 425 13.24 -18.75 10.53
N GLY A 426 12.29 -19.02 11.44
CA GLY A 426 11.59 -17.98 12.18
C GLY A 426 12.55 -17.30 13.16
N LEU A 427 12.38 -15.99 13.38
CA LEU A 427 13.13 -15.26 14.39
C LEU A 427 12.91 -15.89 15.79
N PRO A 428 13.95 -16.00 16.64
CA PRO A 428 13.79 -16.37 18.04
C PRO A 428 12.81 -15.44 18.75
N THR A 429 11.86 -16.01 19.48
CA THR A 429 10.81 -15.30 20.22
C THR A 429 11.32 -14.37 21.33
N ASP A 430 12.60 -14.51 21.73
CA ASP A 430 13.27 -13.75 22.79
C ASP A 430 14.13 -12.56 22.30
N LEU A 431 14.03 -12.16 21.02
CA LEU A 431 14.75 -10.99 20.52
C LEU A 431 14.12 -9.70 21.07
N GLN A 432 14.94 -8.85 21.68
CA GLN A 432 14.50 -7.62 22.36
C GLN A 432 13.84 -6.66 21.34
N VAL A 433 12.65 -6.13 21.67
CA VAL A 433 12.03 -5.06 20.88
C VAL A 433 12.82 -3.78 21.17
N ILE A 434 13.52 -3.25 20.18
CA ILE A 434 14.28 -2.01 20.31
C ILE A 434 13.45 -0.87 19.71
N PRO A 435 13.08 0.19 20.46
CA PRO A 435 12.30 1.31 19.96
C PRO A 435 12.89 1.91 18.67
N GLY A 436 12.06 2.10 17.63
CA GLY A 436 12.48 2.58 16.32
C GLY A 436 12.92 1.50 15.32
N TYR A 437 12.95 0.23 15.73
CA TYR A 437 13.37 -0.90 14.89
C TYR A 437 12.25 -1.94 14.73
N SER A 438 12.02 -2.40 13.51
CA SER A 438 10.95 -3.38 13.20
C SER A 438 11.46 -4.82 13.23
N ILE A 439 10.66 -5.72 13.79
CA ILE A 439 11.00 -7.15 13.91
C ILE A 439 10.72 -7.90 12.60
N GLU A 440 9.74 -7.46 11.80
CA GLU A 440 9.22 -8.19 10.63
C GLU A 440 9.72 -7.66 9.27
N GLY A 441 10.66 -6.72 9.25
CA GLY A 441 11.11 -6.09 8.00
C GLY A 441 10.06 -5.13 7.45
N GLY A 442 10.29 -3.83 7.61
CA GLY A 442 9.37 -2.80 7.12
C GLY A 442 10.12 -1.53 6.75
N SER A 443 9.60 -0.80 5.76
CA SER A 443 10.09 0.54 5.42
C SER A 443 9.80 1.47 6.59
N LEU A 444 10.83 2.18 7.04
CA LEU A 444 10.72 3.16 8.10
C LEU A 444 10.27 4.50 7.51
N PRO A 445 9.32 5.21 8.15
CA PRO A 445 8.92 6.53 7.68
C PRO A 445 10.11 7.50 7.79
N PRO A 446 10.32 8.36 6.79
CA PRO A 446 11.41 9.34 6.82
C PRO A 446 11.23 10.36 7.96
N PRO A 447 12.32 10.93 8.50
CA PRO A 447 12.24 12.04 9.42
C PRO A 447 11.63 13.24 8.71
N MET A 448 10.99 14.13 9.47
CA MET A 448 10.54 15.41 8.93
C MET A 448 11.73 16.08 8.23
N PRO A 449 11.57 16.62 7.01
CA PRO A 449 12.61 17.47 6.45
C PRO A 449 12.91 18.55 7.50
N PRO A 450 14.19 18.84 7.80
CA PRO A 450 14.50 19.98 8.67
C PRO A 450 13.72 21.18 8.12
N LEU A 451 13.12 22.00 9.01
CA LEU A 451 12.65 23.33 8.61
C LEU A 451 13.81 23.91 7.80
N ALA A 452 13.62 24.09 6.50
CA ALA A 452 14.65 24.64 5.66
C ALA A 452 14.93 26.03 6.21
N THR A 453 16.01 26.15 6.98
CA THR A 453 16.54 27.41 7.51
C THR A 453 16.99 28.33 6.38
N SER A 454 16.88 27.86 5.14
CA SER A 454 16.82 28.66 3.92
C SER A 454 16.06 27.86 2.88
N VAL A 455 14.73 28.00 2.78
CA VAL A 455 14.08 27.80 1.48
C VAL A 455 14.66 28.91 0.60
N PRO A 456 15.44 28.60 -0.46
CA PRO A 456 15.93 29.63 -1.35
C PRO A 456 14.71 30.34 -1.93
N ASP A 457 14.73 31.67 -1.89
CA ASP A 457 13.66 32.51 -2.39
C ASP A 457 13.28 32.12 -3.83
N LYS A 458 12.00 32.19 -4.20
CA LYS A 458 11.47 31.83 -5.54
C LYS A 458 12.21 32.60 -6.65
N ALA A 459 12.83 33.72 -6.31
CA ALA A 459 13.65 34.55 -7.17
C ALA A 459 15.05 33.98 -7.49
N SER A 460 15.54 32.95 -6.78
CA SER A 460 16.90 32.39 -6.92
C SER A 460 17.00 31.20 -7.90
N TYR A 461 15.88 30.70 -8.41
CA TYR A 461 15.84 29.53 -9.29
C TYR A 461 16.21 29.89 -10.73
N LYS A 462 17.15 29.13 -11.32
CA LYS A 462 17.56 29.30 -12.70
C LYS A 462 16.35 29.10 -13.62
N GLN A 463 16.24 29.91 -14.67
CA GLN A 463 15.25 29.72 -15.73
C GLN A 463 15.97 29.36 -17.03
N PRO A 464 15.32 28.61 -17.94
CA PRO A 464 15.91 28.26 -19.23
C PRO A 464 16.18 29.53 -20.06
N GLU A 465 17.42 29.70 -20.53
CA GLU A 465 17.80 30.73 -21.51
C GLU A 465 17.65 30.19 -22.94
N MET A 466 17.30 31.07 -23.88
CA MET A 466 17.07 30.70 -25.28
C MET A 466 18.41 30.36 -25.96
N GLN A 467 18.52 29.15 -26.53
CA GLN A 467 19.65 28.74 -27.37
C GLN A 467 19.22 28.57 -28.83
N GLU A 468 20.07 29.03 -29.74
CA GLU A 468 19.90 28.89 -31.19
C GLU A 468 20.13 27.45 -31.66
N VAL A 469 19.42 27.09 -32.72
CA VAL A 469 19.33 25.72 -33.24
C VAL A 469 20.47 25.45 -34.22
N PRO A 470 21.26 24.38 -34.05
CA PRO A 470 22.23 23.98 -35.07
C PRO A 470 21.49 23.45 -36.30
N VAL A 471 21.64 24.16 -37.43
CA VAL A 471 21.10 23.78 -38.73
C VAL A 471 21.98 22.69 -39.36
N ILE A 472 21.38 21.58 -39.77
CA ILE A 472 22.08 20.52 -40.49
C ILE A 472 22.26 20.90 -41.97
N SER A 473 23.45 20.63 -42.55
CA SER A 473 23.69 20.89 -43.97
C SER A 473 22.97 19.86 -44.86
N HIS A 474 22.70 20.23 -46.11
CA HIS A 474 22.15 19.32 -47.13
C HIS A 474 22.95 18.02 -47.24
N GLU A 475 24.28 18.12 -47.28
CA GLU A 475 25.18 16.96 -47.40
C GLU A 475 25.05 16.02 -46.20
N ARG A 476 24.98 16.57 -44.99
CA ARG A 476 24.89 15.79 -43.76
C ARG A 476 23.51 15.14 -43.60
N ALA A 477 22.44 15.81 -44.02
CA ALA A 477 21.09 15.24 -44.02
C ALA A 477 20.93 14.09 -45.04
N LYS A 478 21.54 14.21 -46.22
CA LYS A 478 21.56 13.13 -47.23
C LYS A 478 22.40 11.95 -46.76
N LYS A 479 23.58 12.21 -46.19
CA LYS A 479 24.46 11.16 -45.65
C LYS A 479 23.76 10.35 -44.55
N ALA A 480 23.08 11.02 -43.61
CA ALA A 480 22.32 10.36 -42.56
C ALA A 480 21.25 9.37 -43.10
N LEU A 481 20.56 9.74 -44.19
CA LEU A 481 19.60 8.85 -44.85
C LEU A 481 20.29 7.62 -45.46
N LEU A 482 21.43 7.80 -46.12
CA LEU A 482 22.19 6.69 -46.71
C LEU A 482 22.73 5.73 -45.63
N ASP A 483 23.28 6.26 -44.54
CA ASP A 483 23.77 5.47 -43.41
C ASP A 483 22.60 4.71 -42.75
N HIS A 484 21.42 5.33 -42.63
CA HIS A 484 20.22 4.65 -42.12
C HIS A 484 19.77 3.51 -43.04
N ILE A 485 19.74 3.72 -44.36
CA ILE A 485 19.39 2.68 -45.34
C ILE A 485 20.34 1.48 -45.23
N GLU A 486 21.62 1.71 -44.98
CA GLU A 486 22.59 0.61 -44.79
C GLU A 486 22.28 -0.28 -43.59
N THR A 487 21.62 0.25 -42.56
CA THR A 487 21.17 -0.54 -41.40
C THR A 487 19.85 -1.28 -41.64
N GLN A 488 19.13 -0.99 -42.72
CA GLN A 488 17.83 -1.60 -43.03
C GLN A 488 17.99 -2.62 -44.16
N CYS A 489 17.77 -3.90 -43.86
CA CYS A 489 18.02 -5.01 -44.80
C CYS A 489 17.17 -4.96 -46.09
N CYS A 490 16.06 -4.22 -46.10
CA CYS A 490 15.09 -4.20 -47.21
C CYS A 490 14.92 -2.81 -47.86
N TRP A 491 15.86 -1.88 -47.65
CA TRP A 491 15.75 -0.52 -48.20
C TRP A 491 16.74 -0.32 -49.35
N GLY A 492 16.23 0.11 -50.51
CA GLY A 492 17.06 0.42 -51.68
C GLY A 492 17.72 1.79 -51.58
N LYS A 493 18.99 1.93 -52.02
CA LYS A 493 19.69 3.24 -52.08
C LYS A 493 19.32 4.07 -53.33
N GLY A 494 18.56 3.50 -54.26
CA GLY A 494 18.30 4.08 -55.58
C GLY A 494 17.65 5.46 -55.51
N THR A 495 16.61 5.60 -54.69
CA THR A 495 15.94 6.87 -54.47
C THR A 495 16.79 7.85 -53.68
N ALA A 496 17.50 7.41 -52.62
CA ALA A 496 18.34 8.31 -51.82
C ALA A 496 19.52 8.90 -52.62
N ASN A 497 20.13 8.12 -53.51
CA ASN A 497 21.22 8.59 -54.37
C ASN A 497 20.77 9.70 -55.34
N LYS A 498 19.54 9.60 -55.85
CA LYS A 498 18.93 10.57 -56.79
C LYS A 498 18.54 11.90 -56.14
N ILE A 499 18.56 12.00 -54.81
CA ILE A 499 18.33 13.27 -54.10
C ILE A 499 19.56 14.16 -54.29
N THR A 500 19.53 15.09 -55.24
CA THR A 500 20.62 16.06 -55.47
C THR A 500 20.39 17.37 -54.73
N THR A 501 19.13 17.76 -54.54
CA THR A 501 18.69 18.99 -53.86
C THR A 501 17.39 18.71 -53.11
N PHE A 502 17.25 19.24 -51.89
CA PHE A 502 15.98 19.24 -51.17
C PHE A 502 15.10 20.39 -51.66
N GLU A 503 13.79 20.17 -51.72
CA GLU A 503 12.81 21.23 -52.02
C GLU A 503 12.65 22.17 -50.82
N ASN A 504 12.75 21.59 -49.63
CA ASN A 504 12.64 22.31 -48.37
C ASN A 504 13.41 21.58 -47.29
N LEU A 505 14.04 22.35 -46.39
CA LEU A 505 14.81 21.83 -45.27
C LEU A 505 14.41 22.58 -44.00
N GLU A 506 13.33 22.12 -43.35
CA GLU A 506 12.78 22.80 -42.18
C GLU A 506 13.40 22.26 -40.91
N SER A 507 14.23 23.09 -40.26
CA SER A 507 14.77 22.77 -38.94
C SER A 507 13.82 23.23 -37.85
N SER A 508 13.56 22.34 -36.90
CA SER A 508 12.70 22.56 -35.75
C SER A 508 13.36 21.99 -34.49
N THR A 509 13.04 22.55 -33.34
CA THR A 509 13.47 22.01 -32.05
C THR A 509 12.40 21.11 -31.47
N THR A 510 12.84 20.00 -30.88
CA THR A 510 12.02 19.22 -29.96
C THR A 510 12.69 19.26 -28.60
N TYR A 511 11.93 19.64 -27.58
CA TYR A 511 12.38 19.68 -26.21
C TYR A 511 12.02 18.37 -25.52
N HIS A 512 12.97 17.81 -24.77
CA HIS A 512 12.78 16.65 -23.92
C HIS A 512 13.05 17.09 -22.48
N TYR A 513 11.98 17.27 -21.73
CA TYR A 513 12.00 17.55 -20.31
C TYR A 513 12.05 16.25 -19.52
N THR A 514 12.97 16.16 -18.57
CA THR A 514 13.09 15.06 -17.62
C THR A 514 13.11 15.63 -16.21
N LEU A 515 12.26 15.08 -15.34
CA LEU A 515 12.31 15.27 -13.90
C LEU A 515 12.91 14.01 -13.28
N GLU A 516 14.01 14.17 -12.55
CA GLU A 516 14.58 13.08 -11.76
C GLU A 516 14.41 13.38 -10.27
N THR A 517 13.91 12.41 -9.51
CA THR A 517 13.75 12.52 -8.06
C THR A 517 14.56 11.43 -7.39
N PHE A 518 15.61 11.85 -6.70
CA PHE A 518 16.51 10.97 -5.96
C PHE A 518 16.02 10.82 -4.52
N THR A 519 15.69 9.58 -4.17
CA THR A 519 15.07 9.24 -2.89
C THR A 519 15.90 8.26 -2.08
N GLU A 520 15.75 8.32 -0.76
CA GLU A 520 16.31 7.36 0.18
C GLU A 520 15.18 6.67 0.96
N THR A 521 15.25 5.35 1.08
CA THR A 521 14.42 4.56 2.00
C THR A 521 15.30 3.79 2.97
N ARG A 522 14.85 3.70 4.22
CA ARG A 522 15.51 2.90 5.26
C ARG A 522 14.58 1.81 5.73
N SER A 523 15.10 0.61 5.93
CA SER A 523 14.37 -0.53 6.51
C SER A 523 15.29 -1.31 7.43
N THR A 524 14.72 -2.02 8.40
CA THR A 524 15.51 -2.76 9.40
C THR A 524 15.09 -4.21 9.44
N GLN A 525 16.05 -5.11 9.61
CA GLN A 525 15.80 -6.54 9.77
C GLN A 525 16.80 -7.13 10.74
N TRP A 526 16.39 -8.19 11.45
CA TRP A 526 17.33 -8.98 12.24
C TRP A 526 18.20 -9.84 11.34
N GLN A 527 19.48 -9.90 11.65
CA GLN A 527 20.43 -10.81 11.04
C GLN A 527 21.12 -11.67 12.08
N MET A 528 21.62 -12.81 11.62
CA MET A 528 22.39 -13.73 12.44
C MET A 528 23.61 -14.26 11.67
N GLU A 529 24.73 -14.43 12.38
CA GLU A 529 25.93 -15.06 11.84
C GLU A 529 26.62 -15.96 12.88
N PRO A 530 27.45 -16.93 12.46
CA PRO A 530 28.25 -17.74 13.38
C PRO A 530 29.17 -16.88 14.25
N PHE A 531 29.06 -17.05 15.57
CA PHE A 531 29.96 -16.35 16.50
C PHE A 531 31.31 -17.07 16.54
N ARG A 532 32.38 -16.37 16.14
CA ARG A 532 33.77 -16.86 16.06
C ARG A 532 34.70 -16.08 16.99
N GLY A 533 34.15 -15.35 17.98
CA GLY A 533 34.92 -14.46 18.85
C GLY A 533 35.11 -13.05 18.29
N GLN A 534 34.24 -12.62 17.36
CA GLN A 534 34.23 -11.23 16.88
C GLN A 534 33.88 -10.26 18.03
N PHE A 535 34.26 -8.99 17.88
CA PHE A 535 33.80 -7.93 18.78
C PHE A 535 32.27 -7.80 18.73
N ILE A 536 31.66 -7.59 19.89
CA ILE A 536 30.21 -7.48 20.04
C ILE A 536 29.90 -6.09 20.56
N ASP A 537 29.30 -5.29 19.69
CA ASP A 537 28.76 -4.00 20.08
C ASP A 537 27.32 -4.18 20.60
N GLY A 538 27.21 -4.58 21.86
CA GLY A 538 25.91 -4.84 22.50
C GLY A 538 25.33 -3.64 23.26
N PRO A 539 24.12 -3.80 23.81
CA PRO A 539 23.42 -2.75 24.58
C PRO A 539 24.22 -2.24 25.79
N GLU A 540 25.18 -3.01 26.29
CA GLU A 540 26.12 -2.61 27.34
C GLU A 540 27.04 -1.45 26.95
N ASN A 541 27.27 -1.22 25.65
CA ASN A 541 28.16 -0.19 25.14
C ASN A 541 27.44 1.13 24.78
N GLY A 542 26.11 1.16 24.85
CA GLY A 542 25.33 2.36 24.53
C GLY A 542 23.88 2.09 24.15
N ILE A 543 23.12 3.16 23.92
CA ILE A 543 21.74 3.10 23.45
C ILE A 543 21.75 3.02 21.91
N PRO A 544 21.02 2.07 21.28
CA PRO A 544 20.89 2.01 19.84
C PRO A 544 20.41 3.35 19.27
N VAL A 545 21.19 3.92 18.35
CA VAL A 545 20.86 5.19 17.66
C VAL A 545 19.58 5.00 16.84
N HIS A 546 18.75 6.02 16.62
CA HIS A 546 17.60 5.90 15.73
C HIS A 546 18.04 5.56 14.28
N PRO A 547 17.29 4.75 13.49
CA PRO A 547 17.71 4.32 12.15
C PRO A 547 18.12 5.46 11.20
N TRP A 548 17.43 6.60 11.28
CA TRP A 548 17.71 7.81 10.49
C TRP A 548 18.84 8.68 11.05
N GLY A 549 19.24 8.46 12.31
CA GLY A 549 20.39 9.11 12.95
C GLY A 549 21.72 8.41 12.68
N ILE A 550 21.71 7.24 12.02
CA ILE A 550 22.94 6.54 11.62
C ILE A 550 23.56 7.28 10.43
N PRO A 551 24.77 7.83 10.58
CA PRO A 551 25.45 8.53 9.50
C PRO A 551 25.88 7.54 8.42
N LEU A 552 25.72 7.94 7.16
CA LEU A 552 26.12 7.14 6.00
C LEU A 552 27.08 7.95 5.14
N THR A 553 28.04 7.28 4.51
CA THR A 553 28.86 7.91 3.47
C THR A 553 27.96 8.31 2.31
N SER A 554 28.09 9.56 1.84
CA SER A 554 27.34 10.06 0.70
C SER A 554 27.52 9.15 -0.52
N VAL A 555 26.41 8.92 -1.23
CA VAL A 555 26.37 8.18 -2.50
C VAL A 555 26.37 9.16 -3.66
N GLU A 556 26.82 8.70 -4.83
CA GLU A 556 26.68 9.48 -6.06
C GLU A 556 25.20 9.70 -6.35
N GLN A 557 24.81 10.96 -6.59
CA GLN A 557 23.41 11.35 -6.78
C GLN A 557 22.91 10.90 -8.15
N PHE A 558 21.60 10.66 -8.25
CA PHE A 558 20.89 10.31 -9.50
C PHE A 558 21.29 8.98 -10.15
N ARG A 559 21.82 8.02 -9.38
CA ARG A 559 21.95 6.63 -9.82
C ARG A 559 20.59 5.92 -9.82
N ASP A 560 20.40 5.00 -10.77
CA ASP A 560 19.12 4.31 -10.93
C ASP A 560 18.72 3.54 -9.64
N PHE A 561 19.65 2.81 -9.02
CA PHE A 561 19.41 2.04 -7.80
C PHE A 561 20.71 1.64 -7.09
N GLU A 562 20.79 1.82 -5.77
CA GLU A 562 21.89 1.30 -4.92
C GLU A 562 21.34 0.94 -3.52
N THR A 563 21.72 -0.22 -2.97
CA THR A 563 21.37 -0.62 -1.59
C THR A 563 22.64 -0.91 -0.80
N ARG A 564 22.73 -0.36 0.42
CA ARG A 564 23.79 -0.68 1.38
C ARG A 564 23.20 -1.25 2.66
N SER A 565 23.96 -2.11 3.31
CA SER A 565 23.60 -2.67 4.60
C SER A 565 24.61 -2.28 5.67
N VAL A 566 24.13 -1.81 6.81
CA VAL A 566 24.96 -1.40 7.96
C VAL A 566 24.46 -2.12 9.21
N GLU A 567 25.36 -2.62 10.04
CA GLU A 567 25.02 -3.12 11.37
C GLU A 567 24.67 -1.94 12.28
N VAL A 568 23.52 -2.02 12.96
CA VAL A 568 23.06 -0.97 13.86
C VAL A 568 23.89 -1.01 15.15
N PRO A 569 24.53 0.11 15.54
CA PRO A 569 25.33 0.19 16.77
C PRO A 569 24.55 -0.24 18.01
N HIS A 570 25.24 -0.90 18.95
CA HIS A 570 24.74 -1.35 20.24
C HIS A 570 23.58 -2.36 20.20
N THR A 571 23.34 -3.03 19.07
CA THR A 571 22.26 -4.03 18.93
C THR A 571 22.76 -5.48 18.92
N ALA A 572 24.07 -5.69 18.89
CA ALA A 572 24.64 -7.01 18.77
C ALA A 572 24.50 -7.82 20.06
N SER A 573 24.19 -9.10 19.96
CA SER A 573 24.18 -10.01 21.11
C SER A 573 24.57 -11.41 20.68
N VAL A 574 25.21 -12.16 21.58
CA VAL A 574 25.62 -13.54 21.29
C VAL A 574 24.73 -14.51 22.04
N ARG A 575 24.08 -15.39 21.30
CA ARG A 575 23.09 -16.33 21.84
C ARG A 575 23.45 -17.78 21.49
N PRO A 576 23.01 -18.76 22.30
CA PRO A 576 23.04 -20.16 21.89
C PRO A 576 22.35 -20.34 20.54
N CYS A 577 22.92 -21.17 19.67
CA CYS A 577 22.27 -21.47 18.39
C CYS A 577 20.95 -22.19 18.65
N HIS A 578 19.83 -21.54 18.32
CA HIS A 578 18.48 -22.09 18.52
C HIS A 578 18.26 -23.40 17.76
N ARG A 579 18.86 -23.54 16.56
CA ARG A 579 18.68 -24.70 15.68
C ARG A 579 19.30 -25.98 16.23
N CYS A 580 20.51 -25.89 16.82
CA CYS A 580 21.18 -27.05 17.43
C CYS A 580 21.16 -27.02 18.96
N GLN A 581 20.49 -26.04 19.57
CA GLN A 581 20.44 -25.81 21.02
C GLN A 581 21.83 -25.86 21.67
N ALA A 582 22.78 -25.07 21.12
CA ALA A 582 24.20 -25.07 21.50
C ALA A 582 25.00 -26.38 21.25
N GLY A 583 24.40 -27.40 20.64
CA GLY A 583 25.10 -28.66 20.37
C GLY A 583 26.11 -28.63 19.22
N GLY A 584 26.08 -27.61 18.35
CA GLY A 584 26.96 -27.50 17.16
C GLY A 584 26.64 -28.46 16.01
N PHE A 585 25.83 -29.49 16.27
CA PHE A 585 25.47 -30.54 15.32
C PHE A 585 23.97 -30.83 15.36
N LEU A 586 23.43 -31.33 14.24
CA LEU A 586 22.08 -31.82 14.10
C LEU A 586 22.08 -33.33 13.89
N ILE A 587 21.01 -34.00 14.32
CA ILE A 587 20.83 -35.42 14.02
C ILE A 587 20.67 -35.58 12.51
N CYS A 588 21.43 -36.50 11.91
CA CYS A 588 21.35 -36.72 10.46
C CYS A 588 19.99 -37.32 10.11
N ALA A 589 19.11 -36.54 9.47
CA ALA A 589 17.77 -36.98 9.06
C ALA A 589 17.83 -38.16 8.09
N GLY A 590 18.84 -38.18 7.21
CA GLY A 590 19.04 -39.26 6.24
C GLY A 590 19.27 -40.64 6.86
N CYS A 591 19.62 -40.74 8.15
CA CYS A 591 19.73 -42.01 8.88
C CYS A 591 19.04 -41.99 10.24
N GLU A 592 18.28 -40.93 10.55
CA GLU A 592 17.63 -40.70 11.85
C GLU A 592 18.59 -40.93 13.03
N GLY A 593 19.81 -40.42 12.94
CA GLY A 593 20.80 -40.56 14.01
C GLY A 593 21.43 -41.95 14.18
N ARG A 594 21.18 -42.89 13.26
CA ARG A 594 21.78 -44.24 13.32
C ARG A 594 23.20 -44.31 12.74
N GLY A 595 23.62 -43.32 11.95
CA GLY A 595 24.93 -43.24 11.28
C GLY A 595 25.13 -44.28 10.16
N ARG A 596 24.42 -45.40 10.19
CA ARG A 596 24.48 -46.47 9.19
C ARG A 596 23.09 -46.79 8.67
N LEU A 597 23.02 -47.05 7.36
CA LEU A 597 21.81 -47.44 6.64
C LEU A 597 21.87 -48.92 6.28
N HIS A 598 20.70 -49.55 6.17
CA HIS A 598 20.64 -50.93 5.70
C HIS A 598 21.22 -51.02 4.28
N CYS A 599 22.08 -52.01 4.06
CA CYS A 599 22.58 -52.28 2.72
C CYS A 599 21.43 -52.85 1.89
N GLY A 600 20.89 -52.05 0.97
CA GLY A 600 19.79 -52.45 0.09
C GLY A 600 20.11 -53.69 -0.75
N MET A 601 21.38 -53.87 -1.12
CA MET A 601 21.84 -55.00 -1.96
C MET A 601 21.78 -56.36 -1.27
N CYS A 602 21.95 -56.41 0.06
CA CYS A 602 21.81 -57.64 0.84
C CYS A 602 20.62 -57.60 1.81
N LYS A 603 19.77 -56.56 1.73
CA LYS A 603 18.64 -56.29 2.64
C LYS A 603 19.00 -56.43 4.12
N GLY A 604 20.21 -56.01 4.50
CA GLY A 604 20.67 -56.10 5.90
C GLY A 604 21.32 -57.42 6.31
N LYS A 605 21.34 -58.46 5.46
CA LYS A 605 21.82 -59.81 5.83
C LYS A 605 23.34 -59.98 5.81
N GLY A 606 24.08 -59.00 5.28
CA GLY A 606 25.55 -59.08 5.13
C GLY A 606 26.04 -60.08 4.07
N ARG A 607 25.16 -60.94 3.54
CA ARG A 607 25.46 -61.89 2.47
C ARG A 607 24.45 -61.73 1.33
N ARG A 608 24.92 -61.89 0.09
CA ARG A 608 24.06 -61.82 -1.10
C ARG A 608 24.36 -62.98 -2.04
N GLN A 609 23.34 -63.37 -2.81
CA GLN A 609 23.51 -64.37 -3.85
C GLN A 609 24.17 -63.68 -5.05
N GLN A 610 25.32 -64.19 -5.49
CA GLN A 610 26.10 -63.60 -6.56
C GLN A 610 26.70 -64.70 -7.43
N ARG A 611 26.81 -64.43 -8.74
CA ARG A 611 27.60 -65.25 -9.65
C ARG A 611 29.04 -64.76 -9.62
N VAL A 612 29.96 -65.65 -9.26
CA VAL A 612 31.40 -65.37 -9.22
C VAL A 612 32.11 -66.42 -10.07
N LYS A 613 33.15 -66.02 -10.81
CA LYS A 613 34.00 -66.97 -11.52
C LYS A 613 34.87 -67.73 -10.51
N ASP A 614 34.90 -69.05 -10.61
CA ASP A 614 35.86 -69.86 -9.86
C ASP A 614 37.28 -69.74 -10.44
N SER A 615 38.26 -70.39 -9.81
CA SER A 615 39.66 -70.39 -10.24
C SER A 615 39.89 -70.96 -11.65
N GLN A 616 38.88 -71.57 -12.27
CA GLN A 616 38.89 -72.08 -13.65
C GLN A 616 38.09 -71.18 -14.61
N GLY A 617 37.63 -70.01 -14.15
CA GLY A 617 36.92 -69.03 -14.96
C GLY A 617 35.43 -69.33 -15.17
N VAL A 618 34.88 -70.33 -14.48
CA VAL A 618 33.48 -70.77 -14.63
C VAL A 618 32.57 -70.03 -13.65
N TRP A 619 31.47 -69.46 -14.15
CA TRP A 619 30.51 -68.73 -13.34
C TRP A 619 29.66 -69.66 -12.47
N ARG A 620 29.80 -69.60 -11.14
CA ARG A 620 28.93 -70.32 -10.20
C ARG A 620 28.11 -69.37 -9.35
N SER A 621 26.85 -69.73 -9.07
CA SER A 621 25.96 -68.98 -8.18
C SER A 621 26.13 -69.46 -6.74
N GLY A 622 26.57 -68.59 -5.84
CA GLY A 622 26.79 -68.90 -4.42
C GLY A 622 26.34 -67.76 -3.49
N VAL A 623 26.23 -68.05 -2.19
CA VAL A 623 25.97 -67.04 -1.16
C VAL A 623 27.31 -66.50 -0.67
N HIS A 624 27.67 -65.30 -1.13
CA HIS A 624 28.95 -64.69 -0.80
C HIS A 624 28.77 -63.53 0.18
N ARG A 625 29.86 -63.18 0.88
CA ARG A 625 29.95 -61.95 1.68
C ARG A 625 29.60 -60.78 0.76
N CYS A 626 28.67 -59.92 1.20
CA CYS A 626 28.27 -58.77 0.40
C CYS A 626 29.46 -57.81 0.31
N ASP A 627 30.09 -57.76 -0.85
CA ASP A 627 31.17 -56.85 -1.24
C ASP A 627 30.83 -55.38 -0.97
N ILE A 628 29.59 -54.95 -1.18
CA ILE A 628 29.23 -53.53 -1.03
C ILE A 628 29.08 -53.08 0.44
N CYS A 629 28.93 -54.00 1.40
CA CYS A 629 28.93 -53.65 2.84
C CYS A 629 29.97 -54.44 3.64
N ASP A 630 30.88 -55.10 2.94
CA ASP A 630 31.87 -56.05 3.45
C ASP A 630 31.33 -56.97 4.55
N GLY A 631 30.16 -57.57 4.35
CA GLY A 631 29.58 -58.52 5.31
C GLY A 631 28.80 -57.92 6.48
N SER A 632 28.88 -56.60 6.72
CA SER A 632 28.26 -55.97 7.90
C SER A 632 26.74 -55.79 7.81
N GLY A 633 26.16 -55.93 6.62
CA GLY A 633 24.73 -55.70 6.37
C GLY A 633 24.32 -54.22 6.41
N LYS A 634 25.21 -53.30 6.79
CA LYS A 634 24.93 -51.87 6.92
C LYS A 634 26.02 -51.04 6.25
N LYS A 635 25.65 -49.97 5.55
CA LYS A 635 26.61 -49.01 4.97
C LYS A 635 26.64 -47.73 5.79
N PRO A 636 27.78 -47.00 5.84
CA PRO A 636 27.78 -45.65 6.39
C PRO A 636 26.77 -44.80 5.62
N CYS A 637 26.00 -43.98 6.34
CA CYS A 637 25.12 -43.00 5.72
C CYS A 637 25.98 -42.00 4.96
N SER A 638 25.76 -41.84 3.66
CA SER A 638 26.53 -40.91 2.82
C SER A 638 26.39 -39.44 3.24
N ARG A 639 25.26 -39.10 3.90
CA ARG A 639 24.94 -37.73 4.31
C ARG A 639 25.69 -37.25 5.56
N CYS A 640 25.99 -38.16 6.49
CA CYS A 640 26.82 -37.88 7.67
C CYS A 640 28.15 -38.63 7.67
N ASN A 641 28.46 -39.32 6.58
CA ASN A 641 29.62 -40.21 6.45
C ASN A 641 29.83 -41.17 7.65
N GLY A 642 28.75 -41.67 8.25
CA GLY A 642 28.83 -42.59 9.38
C GLY A 642 28.75 -41.98 10.78
N THR A 643 28.86 -40.65 10.93
CA THR A 643 28.94 -39.99 12.26
C THR A 643 27.60 -39.85 12.98
N ALA A 644 26.50 -40.20 12.32
CA ALA A 644 25.11 -40.01 12.78
C ALA A 644 24.66 -38.54 12.94
N ARG A 645 25.57 -37.58 12.83
CA ARG A 645 25.33 -36.15 13.05
C ARG A 645 25.91 -35.34 11.90
N VAL A 646 25.24 -34.25 11.55
CA VAL A 646 25.73 -33.28 10.56
C VAL A 646 26.03 -31.96 11.26
N THR A 647 27.06 -31.26 10.83
CA THR A 647 27.38 -29.92 11.36
C THR A 647 26.18 -29.02 11.17
N CYS A 648 25.80 -28.29 12.22
CA CYS A 648 24.67 -27.38 12.15
C CYS A 648 24.96 -26.29 11.09
N PRO A 649 24.15 -26.14 10.03
CA PRO A 649 24.45 -25.19 8.96
C PRO A 649 24.27 -23.73 9.40
N SER A 650 23.43 -23.48 10.42
CA SER A 650 23.19 -22.13 10.93
C SER A 650 24.38 -21.56 11.73
N CYS A 651 24.96 -22.35 12.65
CA CYS A 651 26.13 -21.92 13.43
C CYS A 651 27.46 -22.46 12.92
N GLN A 652 27.45 -23.31 11.89
CA GLN A 652 28.65 -23.94 11.30
C GLN A 652 29.54 -24.63 12.35
N GLY A 653 28.93 -25.24 13.38
CA GLY A 653 29.64 -25.92 14.47
C GLY A 653 30.05 -25.03 15.64
N GLN A 654 29.88 -23.71 15.56
CA GLN A 654 30.33 -22.76 16.59
C GLN A 654 29.47 -22.74 17.86
N THR A 655 28.36 -23.47 17.90
CA THR A 655 27.39 -23.55 19.02
C THR A 655 26.64 -22.25 19.35
N ARG A 656 27.19 -21.08 19.03
CA ARG A 656 26.64 -19.74 19.30
C ARG A 656 26.47 -18.95 18.00
N LEU A 657 25.52 -18.02 18.01
CA LEU A 657 25.22 -17.09 16.92
C LEU A 657 25.30 -15.66 17.45
N LYS A 658 25.92 -14.76 16.68
CA LYS A 658 25.79 -13.32 16.85
C LYS A 658 24.50 -12.89 16.17
N TRP A 659 23.66 -12.17 16.89
CA TRP A 659 22.42 -11.56 16.43
C TRP A 659 22.58 -10.06 16.47
N TYR A 660 22.15 -9.36 15.44
CA TYR A 660 22.23 -7.90 15.38
C TYR A 660 21.12 -7.38 14.46
N ILE A 661 20.81 -6.09 14.58
CA ILE A 661 19.89 -5.44 13.64
C ILE A 661 20.72 -4.90 12.48
N GLN A 662 20.29 -5.22 11.27
CA GLN A 662 20.84 -4.69 10.04
C GLN A 662 19.91 -3.61 9.49
N LEU A 663 20.46 -2.41 9.28
CA LEU A 663 19.81 -1.33 8.54
C LEU A 663 20.10 -1.52 7.05
N LEU A 664 19.05 -1.64 6.23
CA LEU A 664 19.17 -1.53 4.77
C LEU A 664 18.76 -0.13 4.35
N VAL A 665 19.65 0.53 3.62
CA VAL A 665 19.39 1.85 3.04
C VAL A 665 19.43 1.72 1.54
N THR A 666 18.34 2.14 0.90
CA THR A 666 18.17 2.05 -0.55
C THR A 666 18.02 3.45 -1.12
N TRP A 667 18.89 3.77 -2.06
CA TRP A 667 18.79 4.98 -2.87
C TRP A 667 18.24 4.61 -4.24
N LYS A 668 17.28 5.40 -4.72
CA LYS A 668 16.63 5.17 -6.01
C LYS A 668 16.28 6.49 -6.68
N THR A 669 16.48 6.54 -8.00
CA THR A 669 16.04 7.65 -8.84
C THR A 669 14.79 7.30 -9.61
N TYR A 670 13.76 8.11 -9.47
CA TYR A 670 12.55 8.06 -10.28
C TYR A 670 12.63 9.11 -11.37
N LYS A 671 12.31 8.71 -12.61
CA LYS A 671 12.39 9.58 -13.79
C LYS A 671 10.99 9.76 -14.39
N GLY A 672 10.65 11.00 -14.69
CA GLY A 672 9.47 11.37 -15.44
C GLY A 672 9.89 12.15 -16.68
N ASP A 673 9.41 11.74 -17.85
CA ASP A 673 9.83 12.30 -19.14
C ASP A 673 8.64 12.93 -19.88
N HIS A 674 8.91 14.01 -20.60
CA HIS A 674 7.95 14.66 -21.48
C HIS A 674 8.68 15.26 -22.68
N ALA A 675 8.21 14.97 -23.90
CA ALA A 675 8.80 15.50 -25.12
C ALA A 675 7.78 16.30 -25.92
N VAL A 676 8.12 17.54 -26.25
CA VAL A 676 7.29 18.48 -27.00
C VAL A 676 8.05 19.05 -28.19
N GLY A 677 7.37 19.24 -29.32
CA GLY A 677 7.94 19.87 -30.51
C GLY A 677 7.00 19.78 -31.71
N LYS A 678 7.20 20.64 -32.70
CA LYS A 678 6.29 20.79 -33.85
C LYS A 678 6.43 19.71 -34.93
N SER A 679 7.44 18.85 -34.83
CA SER A 679 7.71 17.81 -35.83
C SER A 679 6.83 16.56 -35.64
N ASN A 680 6.54 15.87 -36.74
CA ASN A 680 5.80 14.60 -36.76
C ASN A 680 6.67 13.39 -36.36
N VAL A 681 7.89 13.61 -35.85
CA VAL A 681 8.70 12.51 -35.32
C VAL A 681 8.04 12.00 -34.04
N PRO A 682 7.79 10.68 -33.92
CA PRO A 682 7.24 10.10 -32.70
C PRO A 682 8.07 10.48 -31.48
N LYS A 683 7.42 11.06 -30.46
CA LYS A 683 8.11 11.62 -29.28
C LYS A 683 8.96 10.59 -28.52
N VAL A 684 8.55 9.32 -28.54
CA VAL A 684 9.31 8.19 -27.97
C VAL A 684 10.67 7.98 -28.64
N LEU A 685 10.81 8.28 -29.94
CA LEU A 685 12.10 8.20 -30.62
C LEU A 685 13.04 9.32 -30.16
N VAL A 686 12.48 10.48 -29.85
CA VAL A 686 13.22 11.68 -29.41
C VAL A 686 13.80 11.50 -28.00
N THR A 687 13.09 10.82 -27.09
CA THR A 687 13.57 10.61 -25.72
C THR A 687 14.86 9.76 -25.68
N ARG A 688 15.02 8.85 -26.65
CA ARG A 688 16.12 7.85 -26.73
C ARG A 688 17.41 8.33 -27.40
N VAL A 689 17.40 9.52 -28.01
CA VAL A 689 18.59 10.06 -28.72
C VAL A 689 19.34 11.10 -27.88
N PRO A 690 20.66 11.25 -28.08
CA PRO A 690 21.41 12.33 -27.47
C PRO A 690 20.95 13.69 -27.99
N GLY A 691 21.00 14.69 -27.11
CA GLY A 691 20.64 16.08 -27.37
C GLY A 691 21.45 17.00 -26.47
N THR A 692 21.38 18.30 -26.73
CA THR A 692 22.11 19.30 -25.94
C THR A 692 21.32 19.63 -24.69
N ILE A 693 21.97 19.65 -23.52
CA ILE A 693 21.31 20.09 -22.27
C ILE A 693 21.20 21.61 -22.33
N ALA A 694 19.99 22.12 -22.51
CA ALA A 694 19.71 23.56 -22.55
C ALA A 694 19.44 24.12 -21.16
N PHE A 695 18.97 23.28 -20.23
CA PHE A 695 18.71 23.67 -18.86
C PHE A 695 18.90 22.49 -17.92
N GLU A 696 19.57 22.73 -16.79
CA GLU A 696 19.70 21.78 -15.69
C GLU A 696 19.67 22.57 -14.38
N ASP A 697 18.78 22.16 -13.47
CA ASP A 697 18.71 22.68 -12.11
C ASP A 697 18.54 21.53 -11.13
N VAL A 698 19.33 21.56 -10.05
CA VAL A 698 19.45 20.47 -9.08
C VAL A 698 19.30 21.05 -7.69
N GLN A 699 18.21 20.70 -7.00
CA GLN A 699 17.88 21.23 -5.68
C GLN A 699 17.24 20.15 -4.81
N PRO A 700 17.31 20.24 -3.47
CA PRO A 700 16.58 19.35 -2.57
C PRO A 700 15.06 19.36 -2.80
N MET A 701 14.53 20.52 -3.23
CA MET A 701 13.13 20.70 -3.59
C MET A 701 13.06 21.65 -4.79
N LEU A 702 12.36 21.24 -5.85
CA LEU A 702 12.20 22.05 -7.06
C LEU A 702 10.79 22.64 -7.16
N TYR A 703 10.70 23.83 -7.75
CA TYR A 703 9.45 24.44 -8.17
C TYR A 703 9.15 24.15 -9.64
N PRO A 704 7.87 24.19 -10.07
CA PRO A 704 7.52 24.13 -11.48
C PRO A 704 8.25 25.20 -12.29
N ILE A 705 8.63 24.85 -13.52
CA ILE A 705 9.26 25.78 -14.45
C ILE A 705 8.21 26.80 -14.88
N THR A 706 8.49 28.09 -14.68
CA THR A 706 7.54 29.18 -14.95
C THR A 706 7.84 29.94 -16.24
N LYS A 707 9.01 29.74 -16.84
CA LYS A 707 9.40 30.29 -18.14
C LYS A 707 10.02 29.19 -18.99
N SER A 708 9.50 28.99 -20.19
CA SER A 708 10.01 27.99 -21.14
C SER A 708 9.70 28.43 -22.57
N PRO A 709 10.55 28.08 -23.57
CA PRO A 709 10.25 28.30 -24.99
C PRO A 709 8.95 27.61 -25.45
N ASP A 710 8.57 26.53 -24.78
CA ASP A 710 7.35 25.79 -25.03
C ASP A 710 6.48 25.69 -23.77
N PRO A 711 5.21 26.13 -23.80
CA PRO A 711 4.34 26.13 -22.63
C PRO A 711 3.98 24.74 -22.12
N GLU A 712 4.06 23.68 -22.95
CA GLU A 712 3.79 22.32 -22.49
C GLU A 712 4.85 21.84 -21.50
N ILE A 713 6.09 22.36 -21.55
CA ILE A 713 7.12 22.04 -20.55
C ILE A 713 6.74 22.59 -19.18
N MET A 714 6.11 23.77 -19.11
CA MET A 714 5.66 24.35 -17.85
C MET A 714 4.59 23.45 -17.22
N THR A 715 3.59 23.05 -18.01
CA THR A 715 2.55 22.11 -17.60
C THR A 715 3.13 20.76 -17.19
N ALA A 716 4.06 20.20 -17.98
CA ALA A 716 4.70 18.93 -17.70
C ALA A 716 5.53 18.97 -16.42
N SER A 717 6.24 20.08 -16.16
CA SER A 717 7.01 20.26 -14.93
C SER A 717 6.12 20.32 -13.69
N ALA A 718 5.00 21.03 -13.75
CA ALA A 718 4.03 21.10 -12.65
C ALA A 718 3.38 19.73 -12.39
N ARG A 719 2.97 19.05 -13.46
CA ARG A 719 2.35 17.72 -13.40
C ARG A 719 3.32 16.68 -12.83
N LEU A 720 4.54 16.59 -13.37
CA LEU A 720 5.52 15.59 -12.93
C LEU A 720 5.97 15.83 -11.48
N LEU A 721 6.13 17.09 -11.04
CA LEU A 721 6.40 17.40 -9.63
C LEU A 721 5.23 16.99 -8.71
N ALA A 722 3.98 17.16 -9.16
CA ALA A 722 2.81 16.74 -8.41
C ALA A 722 2.65 15.21 -8.33
N GLU A 723 3.07 14.49 -9.37
CA GLU A 723 3.06 13.02 -9.45
C GLU A 723 4.21 12.38 -8.65
N HIS A 724 5.37 13.03 -8.56
CA HIS A 724 6.56 12.54 -7.88
C HIS A 724 6.49 12.69 -6.35
N LYS A 725 5.44 12.13 -5.73
CA LYS A 725 5.25 12.05 -4.28
C LYS A 725 5.64 10.68 -3.75
N PHE A 726 6.53 10.63 -2.77
CA PHE A 726 7.06 9.39 -2.20
C PHE A 726 6.80 9.31 -0.70
N PRO A 727 5.63 8.82 -0.25
CA PRO A 727 5.22 8.87 1.17
C PRO A 727 6.09 8.02 2.12
N HIS A 728 6.85 7.06 1.57
CA HIS A 728 7.73 6.16 2.32
C HIS A 728 9.21 6.40 2.02
N SER A 729 9.56 7.49 1.34
CA SER A 729 10.93 7.79 0.93
C SER A 729 11.28 9.25 1.20
N LEU A 730 12.48 9.47 1.71
CA LEU A 730 13.02 10.83 1.85
C LEU A 730 13.50 11.30 0.49
N ILE A 731 12.95 12.41 -0.02
CA ILE A 731 13.51 13.07 -1.21
C ILE A 731 14.80 13.78 -0.77
N LEU A 732 15.92 13.39 -1.36
CA LEU A 732 17.22 14.00 -1.08
C LEU A 732 17.51 15.14 -2.04
N MET A 733 17.27 14.90 -3.33
CA MET A 733 17.52 15.84 -4.41
C MET A 733 16.53 15.61 -5.55
N GLN A 734 16.16 16.67 -6.25
CA GLN A 734 15.44 16.64 -7.50
C GLN A 734 16.24 17.36 -8.57
N ARG A 735 16.06 16.96 -9.82
CA ARG A 735 16.73 17.55 -10.97
C ARG A 735 15.75 17.81 -12.10
N HIS A 736 15.65 19.08 -12.52
CA HIS A 736 15.06 19.47 -13.80
C HIS A 736 16.13 19.34 -14.87
N LYS A 737 15.77 18.75 -16.01
CA LYS A 737 16.64 18.70 -17.18
C LYS A 737 15.83 18.95 -18.44
N ILE A 738 16.14 20.00 -19.19
CA ILE A 738 15.59 20.21 -20.53
C ILE A 738 16.70 19.93 -21.53
N LYS A 739 16.49 18.90 -22.33
CA LYS A 739 17.34 18.51 -23.45
C LYS A 739 16.72 19.01 -24.75
N VAL A 740 17.47 19.72 -25.56
CA VAL A 740 17.07 20.13 -26.91
C VAL A 740 17.55 19.07 -27.90
N VAL A 741 16.63 18.55 -28.67
CA VAL A 741 16.87 17.61 -29.75
C VAL A 741 16.57 18.30 -31.08
N PRO A 742 17.58 18.52 -31.94
CA PRO A 742 17.35 19.09 -33.26
C PRO A 742 16.58 18.08 -34.12
N VAL A 743 15.59 18.56 -34.87
CA VAL A 743 14.82 17.77 -35.84
C VAL A 743 14.71 18.56 -37.14
N THR A 744 15.19 17.98 -38.23
CA THR A 744 15.11 18.57 -39.56
C THR A 744 14.23 17.72 -40.47
N LYS A 745 13.16 18.32 -40.98
CA LYS A 745 12.32 17.74 -42.03
C LYS A 745 12.99 18.01 -43.38
N CYS A 746 13.25 16.94 -44.12
CA CYS A 746 13.88 16.99 -45.44
C CYS A 746 12.83 16.62 -46.49
N GLU A 747 12.44 17.57 -47.33
CA GLU A 747 11.45 17.35 -48.39
C GLU A 747 12.14 17.17 -49.74
N TYR A 748 11.72 16.16 -50.49
CA TYR A 748 12.30 15.82 -51.80
C TYR A 748 11.21 15.30 -52.74
N ARG A 749 11.45 15.44 -54.06
CA ARG A 749 10.56 14.87 -55.07
C ARG A 749 11.00 13.48 -55.50
N HIS A 750 10.04 12.56 -55.57
CA HIS A 750 10.20 11.25 -56.19
C HIS A 750 8.98 10.99 -57.08
N ASN A 751 9.19 10.73 -58.38
CA ASN A 751 8.12 10.49 -59.35
C ASN A 751 6.96 11.52 -59.30
N ASN A 752 7.28 12.82 -59.28
CA ASN A 752 6.33 13.94 -59.13
C ASN A 752 5.49 13.96 -57.84
N LYS A 753 5.81 13.14 -56.84
CA LYS A 753 5.23 13.24 -55.49
C LYS A 753 6.23 13.89 -54.53
N LEU A 754 5.71 14.79 -53.69
CA LEU A 754 6.48 15.37 -52.58
C LEU A 754 6.53 14.34 -51.45
N MET A 755 7.74 14.03 -51.01
CA MET A 755 8.01 13.04 -49.98
C MET A 755 8.88 13.69 -48.90
N SER A 756 8.82 13.17 -47.68
CA SER A 756 9.63 13.72 -46.59
C SER A 756 10.22 12.64 -45.70
N TYR A 757 11.36 12.95 -45.11
CA TYR A 757 11.91 12.19 -43.99
C TYR A 757 12.45 13.16 -42.95
N TYR A 758 12.69 12.66 -41.75
CA TYR A 758 13.15 13.45 -40.62
C TYR A 758 14.53 12.97 -40.19
N VAL A 759 15.45 13.91 -40.00
CA VAL A 759 16.73 13.67 -39.32
C VAL A 759 16.62 14.26 -37.93
N TYR A 760 16.92 13.48 -36.90
CA TYR A 760 16.76 13.90 -35.51
C TYR A 760 17.90 13.43 -34.61
N GLY A 761 18.17 14.19 -33.54
CA GLY A 761 19.26 13.87 -32.60
C GLY A 761 20.62 14.35 -33.07
N LEU A 762 21.55 14.48 -32.13
CA LEU A 762 22.95 14.84 -32.44
C LEU A 762 23.69 13.71 -33.17
N ASP A 763 23.19 12.48 -33.04
CA ASP A 763 23.64 11.27 -33.76
C ASP A 763 23.00 11.13 -35.15
N CYS A 764 22.19 12.11 -35.60
CA CYS A 764 21.58 12.17 -36.93
C CYS A 764 20.77 10.91 -37.29
N ARG A 765 19.94 10.41 -36.36
CA ARG A 765 19.02 9.31 -36.67
C ARG A 765 17.96 9.73 -37.68
N VAL A 766 17.43 8.75 -38.41
CA VAL A 766 16.45 9.00 -39.47
C VAL A 766 15.14 8.32 -39.16
N HIS A 767 14.05 9.06 -39.37
CA HIS A 767 12.69 8.55 -39.40
C HIS A 767 12.10 8.85 -40.78
N ALA A 768 11.94 7.82 -41.60
CA ALA A 768 11.46 7.93 -42.98
C ALA A 768 10.27 6.98 -43.21
N PRO A 769 9.08 7.29 -42.64
CA PRO A 769 7.92 6.40 -42.72
C PRO A 769 7.49 6.14 -44.17
N ASP A 770 7.60 7.15 -45.03
CA ASP A 770 7.12 7.13 -46.41
C ASP A 770 8.25 6.89 -47.43
N TYR A 771 9.36 6.25 -47.05
CA TYR A 771 10.46 5.99 -48.00
C TYR A 771 10.00 5.02 -49.12
N PRO A 772 10.23 5.31 -50.42
CA PRO A 772 9.58 4.58 -51.51
C PRO A 772 10.27 3.26 -51.87
N ASP A 773 11.57 3.12 -51.63
CA ASP A 773 12.34 1.91 -51.98
C ASP A 773 12.32 0.89 -50.82
N GLN A 774 11.18 0.71 -50.14
CA GLN A 774 10.98 -0.30 -49.10
C GLN A 774 10.50 -1.61 -49.71
N CYS A 775 11.31 -2.67 -49.67
CA CYS A 775 11.01 -3.97 -50.29
C CYS A 775 10.41 -5.00 -49.31
N CYS A 776 9.54 -4.58 -48.38
CA CYS A 776 8.95 -5.48 -47.38
C CYS A 776 7.54 -5.95 -47.73
N TYR A 777 7.40 -6.90 -48.66
CA TYR A 777 6.31 -7.88 -48.56
C TYR A 777 6.83 -9.07 -47.75
N GLY A 778 6.63 -9.06 -46.42
CA GLY A 778 6.71 -10.29 -45.60
C GLY A 778 7.75 -10.40 -44.47
N CYS A 779 8.35 -9.31 -43.97
CA CYS A 779 9.17 -9.38 -42.74
C CYS A 779 8.35 -8.90 -41.53
N GLU A 780 7.85 -9.84 -40.72
CA GLU A 780 7.36 -9.54 -39.37
C GLU A 780 8.54 -9.24 -38.44
N ILE A 781 8.41 -8.16 -37.67
CA ILE A 781 9.41 -7.64 -36.74
C ILE A 781 9.53 -8.63 -35.56
N MET A 782 10.72 -9.21 -35.35
CA MET A 782 11.06 -9.96 -34.13
C MET A 782 11.44 -9.02 -32.98
#